data_AF-A0AA40VNH8-F1
#
_entry.id   AF-A0AA40VNH8-F1
#
_cell.length_a   1.000
_cell.length_b   1.000
_cell.length_c   1.000
_cell.angle_alpha   90.00
_cell.angle_beta   90.00
_cell.angle_gamma   90.00
#
_symmetry.space_group_name_H-M   'P 1'
#
loop_
_entity.id
_entity.type
_entity.pdbx_description
1 polymer ?
#
loop_
_entity_poly.entity_id
_entity_poly.type
_entity_poly.pdbx_seq_one_letter_code
_entity_poly.pdbx_strand_id
1 'polypeptide(L)'
;MRARLSMVAGLSLIISGLVVGAPATAATTTAADLPALLRVAAETTSPTYERAKFEHWIDADRDGCNTRYEVLIEESTTPTTLHSGCKLDGGTWVSAMDGTVAYSTDDIEIDHHVALAEAWRSGASGWTDAQRRDFANDLDVPYALNSSSTASNQSKGDKDPAKWMPTNSAYRCEYATSWALVKYRWSLAVDSAELTALKSLLSGSCGATPVTRPSVALKSGSAPTTPTTTTPAVTTPSNGISRLAGIDRYATAIQVSRQYAAGVSTVYVATGANFPDALSAAAAAALVDGPLLLTPSAALPSAVAAEITRLKPATIAVVGGTGAVSAKVADALRKLAPTQRLGKSDRYATGLHIVDSAFTSASTAFIATGRTFPDALAATGAAGALGAPVILVDGVQPKVSAATLSSLKRMGVNEVVIAGGTGAVSAGIESQLKKSYRVTRVGGADRYETAARINNRYFPASSSDTLFLATGLNFPDALAGAALAGTLRAPMYVTAPTCVPDSARASVADFGAAKTVVLGGTAVVSDSAAKNFGCLASAAPTISGTAKVGNALTARVGTWTSGTTHRFQWYANGAAISGATGQSFTLTAAQKGKKVTVAVTGSKSGYTTVTRRSKATAAVAAPAVAPKPDRTTPISKNTCPSWAPIKGNESSMIYHVKGGQYYDRTNPEECFTTQAAARAAGYRASMR
;
A
#
# COMPACT_ATOMS: atom_id res chain seq x y z
N MET A 1 53.63 49.34 33.90
CA MET A 1 53.42 48.49 32.70
C MET A 1 53.96 47.09 32.98
N ARG A 2 53.11 46.16 33.42
CA ARG A 2 53.32 44.69 33.41
C ARG A 2 52.15 44.00 34.10
N ALA A 3 51.97 42.73 33.74
CA ALA A 3 51.10 41.69 34.33
C ALA A 3 49.63 41.74 33.86
N ARG A 4 49.26 40.96 32.83
CA ARG A 4 49.06 39.49 32.76
C ARG A 4 47.70 39.04 33.32
N LEU A 5 46.81 38.81 32.35
CA LEU A 5 45.58 38.02 32.35
C LEU A 5 45.66 36.76 33.23
N SER A 6 44.63 36.53 34.03
CA SER A 6 44.16 35.21 34.44
C SER A 6 42.67 35.13 34.11
N MET A 7 42.35 34.27 33.15
CA MET A 7 41.00 34.03 32.63
C MET A 7 40.32 33.01 33.54
N VAL A 8 39.28 33.42 34.27
CA VAL A 8 38.31 32.53 34.91
C VAL A 8 37.11 32.45 33.99
N ALA A 9 36.84 31.27 33.44
CA ALA A 9 35.69 31.00 32.59
C ALA A 9 34.41 30.95 33.43
N GLY A 10 33.56 31.97 33.27
CA GLY A 10 32.19 31.99 33.77
C GLY A 10 31.23 31.36 32.76
N LEU A 11 30.46 30.38 33.23
CA LEU A 11 29.45 29.63 32.50
C LEU A 11 28.27 30.54 32.12
N SER A 12 28.07 30.80 30.82
CA SER A 12 26.86 31.44 30.28
C SER A 12 26.00 30.43 29.51
N LEU A 13 24.78 30.27 29.99
CA LEU A 13 23.70 29.46 29.43
C LEU A 13 23.29 30.03 28.05
N ILE A 14 23.47 29.26 26.97
CA ILE A 14 22.90 29.58 25.65
C ILE A 14 21.89 28.50 25.30
N ILE A 15 20.64 28.94 25.13
CA ILE A 15 19.51 28.17 24.61
C ILE A 15 19.82 27.85 23.14
N SER A 16 20.20 26.61 22.83
CA SER A 16 20.26 26.13 21.45
C SER A 16 18.91 25.57 21.03
N GLY A 17 18.19 26.33 20.20
CA GLY A 17 17.03 25.83 19.48
C GLY A 17 17.42 24.64 18.61
N LEU A 18 16.71 23.51 18.78
CA LEU A 18 16.88 22.34 17.95
C LEU A 18 16.34 22.65 16.54
N VAL A 19 17.23 22.75 15.57
CA VAL A 19 16.87 22.78 14.15
C VAL A 19 16.38 21.38 13.77
N VAL A 20 15.11 21.30 13.37
CA VAL A 20 14.48 20.09 12.83
C VAL A 20 15.12 19.76 11.49
N GLY A 21 15.82 18.63 11.39
CA GLY A 21 16.32 18.10 10.11
C GLY A 21 15.16 17.66 9.21
N ALA A 22 15.05 18.28 8.04
CA ALA A 22 14.07 17.96 7.00
C ALA A 22 14.22 16.51 6.47
N PRO A 23 13.14 15.90 5.92
CA PRO A 23 13.18 14.53 5.41
C PRO A 23 14.22 14.39 4.28
N ALA A 24 14.87 13.23 4.15
CA ALA A 24 15.70 12.92 2.98
C ALA A 24 14.80 12.82 1.74
N THR A 25 14.66 13.95 1.07
CA THR A 25 14.05 14.18 -0.23
C THR A 25 14.62 13.21 -1.26
N ALA A 26 13.78 12.72 -2.19
CA ALA A 26 14.27 12.17 -3.47
C ALA A 26 15.30 13.18 -3.97
N ALA A 27 16.57 12.77 -4.15
CA ALA A 27 17.67 13.72 -4.12
C ALA A 27 17.47 14.82 -5.17
N THR A 28 16.88 15.93 -4.70
CA THR A 28 16.33 16.98 -5.53
C THR A 28 17.50 17.84 -5.88
N THR A 29 17.71 18.06 -7.15
CA THR A 29 18.79 18.89 -7.66
C THR A 29 18.17 19.98 -8.51
N THR A 30 18.96 20.95 -8.94
CA THR A 30 18.50 21.94 -9.92
C THR A 30 18.90 21.48 -11.32
N ALA A 31 18.18 21.92 -12.35
CA ALA A 31 18.54 21.60 -13.73
C ALA A 31 19.99 22.06 -14.05
N ALA A 32 20.46 23.15 -13.44
CA ALA A 32 21.83 23.65 -13.55
C ALA A 32 22.90 22.67 -13.04
N ASP A 33 22.56 21.78 -12.11
CA ASP A 33 23.49 20.81 -11.53
C ASP A 33 23.64 19.56 -12.41
N LEU A 34 22.67 19.27 -13.29
CA LEU A 34 22.65 18.04 -14.08
C LEU A 34 23.90 17.83 -14.94
N PRO A 35 24.44 18.84 -15.66
CA PRO A 35 25.64 18.65 -16.47
C PRO A 35 26.86 18.17 -15.67
N ALA A 36 26.97 18.52 -14.39
CA ALA A 36 28.07 18.10 -13.52
C ALA A 36 27.98 16.62 -13.11
N LEU A 37 26.82 15.99 -13.28
CA LEU A 37 26.57 14.59 -12.96
C LEU A 37 26.80 13.65 -14.14
N LEU A 38 27.03 14.19 -15.34
CA LEU A 38 27.18 13.41 -16.57
C LEU A 38 28.62 12.95 -16.78
N ARG A 39 28.76 11.74 -17.32
CA ARG A 39 30.06 11.22 -17.73
C ARG A 39 30.51 11.98 -18.98
N VAL A 40 31.72 12.55 -18.96
CA VAL A 40 32.27 13.26 -20.11
C VAL A 40 33.19 12.34 -20.91
N ALA A 41 32.89 12.12 -22.18
CA ALA A 41 33.75 11.39 -23.12
C ALA A 41 33.38 11.75 -24.56
N ALA A 42 34.35 11.70 -25.47
CA ALA A 42 34.08 11.89 -26.90
C ALA A 42 33.19 10.77 -27.46
N GLU A 43 32.30 11.12 -28.38
CA GLU A 43 31.51 10.15 -29.16
C GLU A 43 32.43 9.15 -29.91
N THR A 44 32.04 7.87 -29.93
CA THR A 44 32.77 6.82 -30.66
C THR A 44 32.09 6.47 -31.97
N THR A 45 32.83 6.47 -33.09
CA THR A 45 32.33 6.02 -34.40
C THR A 45 32.61 4.54 -34.69
N SER A 46 33.30 3.84 -33.78
CA SER A 46 33.60 2.41 -33.85
C SER A 46 33.12 1.70 -32.57
N PRO A 47 32.40 0.57 -32.67
CA PRO A 47 31.89 -0.05 -33.90
C PRO A 47 30.85 0.82 -34.61
N THR A 48 30.66 0.59 -35.92
CA THR A 48 29.61 1.25 -36.73
C THR A 48 28.24 1.02 -36.10
N TYR A 49 27.37 2.02 -36.13
CA TYR A 49 26.02 1.93 -35.54
C TYR A 49 25.18 0.82 -36.19
N GLU A 50 24.62 -0.05 -35.35
CA GLU A 50 23.74 -1.16 -35.76
C GLU A 50 22.35 -1.00 -35.15
N ARG A 51 21.42 -0.36 -35.89
CA ARG A 51 20.05 -0.10 -35.41
C ARG A 51 19.32 -1.38 -34.96
N ALA A 52 19.51 -2.49 -35.66
CA ALA A 52 18.83 -3.76 -35.37
C ALA A 52 19.15 -4.35 -33.98
N LYS A 53 20.22 -3.88 -33.32
CA LYS A 53 20.58 -4.31 -31.95
C LYS A 53 19.75 -3.64 -30.86
N PHE A 54 18.94 -2.65 -31.21
CA PHE A 54 17.95 -2.06 -30.32
C PHE A 54 16.59 -2.68 -30.64
N GLU A 55 16.27 -3.78 -29.97
CA GLU A 55 14.96 -4.43 -30.05
C GLU A 55 13.90 -3.48 -29.46
N HIS A 56 13.30 -2.65 -30.31
CA HIS A 56 12.37 -1.59 -29.91
C HIS A 56 10.94 -1.91 -30.35
N TRP A 57 9.95 -1.35 -29.63
CA TRP A 57 8.52 -1.66 -29.78
C TRP A 57 8.20 -3.09 -29.38
N ILE A 58 8.65 -3.48 -28.19
CA ILE A 58 8.28 -4.76 -27.60
C ILE A 58 6.92 -4.65 -26.89
N ASP A 59 6.17 -5.73 -26.90
CA ASP A 59 5.02 -5.93 -26.02
C ASP A 59 5.53 -6.60 -24.73
N ALA A 60 5.92 -5.76 -23.76
CA ALA A 60 6.66 -6.18 -22.57
C ALA A 60 5.79 -6.93 -21.56
N ASP A 61 4.55 -6.51 -21.40
CA ASP A 61 3.56 -7.10 -20.48
C ASP A 61 2.60 -8.09 -21.15
N ARG A 62 2.69 -8.22 -22.48
CA ARG A 62 1.95 -9.18 -23.31
C ARG A 62 0.45 -8.94 -23.31
N ASP A 63 0.06 -7.68 -23.20
CA ASP A 63 -1.33 -7.26 -23.28
C ASP A 63 -1.81 -7.07 -24.75
N GLY A 64 -0.88 -7.17 -25.70
CA GLY A 64 -1.10 -7.01 -27.12
C GLY A 64 -0.68 -5.64 -27.67
N CYS A 65 -0.33 -4.69 -26.81
CA CYS A 65 0.21 -3.38 -27.15
C CYS A 65 1.72 -3.36 -26.97
N ASN A 66 2.41 -2.80 -27.97
CA ASN A 66 3.85 -2.61 -27.85
C ASN A 66 4.17 -1.22 -27.30
N THR A 67 5.42 -1.00 -26.89
CA THR A 67 5.87 0.27 -26.32
C THR A 67 5.50 1.51 -27.16
N ARG A 68 5.41 1.42 -28.49
CA ARG A 68 4.94 2.57 -29.30
C ARG A 68 3.50 2.93 -28.94
N TYR A 69 2.62 1.93 -28.86
CA TYR A 69 1.22 2.14 -28.53
C TYR A 69 1.01 2.53 -27.08
N GLU A 70 1.85 2.03 -26.16
CA GLU A 70 1.85 2.51 -24.76
C GLU A 70 2.08 4.02 -24.69
N VAL A 71 3.12 4.51 -25.37
CA VAL A 71 3.41 5.95 -25.40
C VAL A 71 2.31 6.72 -26.13
N LEU A 72 1.73 6.19 -27.20
CA LEU A 72 0.60 6.84 -27.88
C LEU A 72 -0.63 6.96 -26.98
N ILE A 73 -0.88 5.99 -26.09
CA ILE A 73 -1.97 6.07 -25.11
C ILE A 73 -1.64 7.12 -24.05
N GLU A 74 -0.41 7.09 -23.51
CA GLU A 74 0.04 8.01 -22.45
C GLU A 74 0.08 9.47 -22.90
N GLU A 75 0.60 9.73 -24.11
CA GLU A 75 0.80 11.06 -24.67
C GLU A 75 -0.47 11.68 -25.27
N SER A 76 -1.58 10.93 -25.33
CA SER A 76 -2.82 11.46 -25.90
C SER A 76 -3.46 12.49 -24.97
N THR A 77 -3.66 13.69 -25.49
CA THR A 77 -4.34 14.79 -24.78
C THR A 77 -5.87 14.63 -24.76
N THR A 78 -6.40 13.72 -25.57
CA THR A 78 -7.82 13.34 -25.58
C THR A 78 -7.98 11.83 -25.47
N PRO A 79 -9.13 11.31 -24.97
CA PRO A 79 -9.28 9.88 -24.76
C PRO A 79 -9.13 9.04 -26.04
N THR A 80 -8.34 7.98 -25.96
CA THR A 80 -8.22 6.95 -27.01
C THR A 80 -9.13 5.75 -26.70
N THR A 81 -9.65 5.10 -27.74
CA THR A 81 -10.34 3.81 -27.61
C THR A 81 -9.43 2.70 -28.09
N LEU A 82 -9.17 1.72 -27.23
CA LEU A 82 -8.35 0.56 -27.54
C LEU A 82 -9.20 -0.60 -28.04
N HIS A 83 -8.85 -1.15 -29.20
CA HIS A 83 -9.49 -2.30 -29.83
C HIS A 83 -8.56 -3.52 -29.85
N SER A 84 -9.12 -4.68 -30.18
CA SER A 84 -8.37 -5.95 -30.29
C SER A 84 -7.16 -5.81 -31.22
N GLY A 85 -6.01 -6.33 -30.80
CA GLY A 85 -4.75 -6.23 -31.56
C GLY A 85 -4.06 -4.87 -31.46
N CYS A 86 -4.33 -4.12 -30.38
CA CYS A 86 -3.82 -2.78 -30.11
C CYS A 86 -4.08 -1.75 -31.21
N LYS A 87 -5.27 -1.82 -31.82
CA LYS A 87 -5.73 -0.76 -32.71
C LYS A 87 -6.29 0.38 -31.86
N LEU A 88 -5.75 1.59 -32.02
CA LEU A 88 -6.24 2.81 -31.39
C LEU A 88 -7.18 3.56 -32.33
N ASP A 89 -8.37 3.92 -31.85
CA ASP A 89 -9.28 4.87 -32.50
C ASP A 89 -9.44 6.11 -31.60
N GLY A 90 -9.44 7.32 -32.19
CA GLY A 90 -9.46 8.59 -31.45
C GLY A 90 -8.11 8.97 -30.84
N GLY A 91 -8.08 10.06 -30.07
CA GLY A 91 -6.86 10.65 -29.51
C GLY A 91 -6.42 11.94 -30.22
N THR A 92 -5.56 12.71 -29.55
CA THR A 92 -4.95 13.92 -30.09
C THR A 92 -3.59 14.10 -29.45
N TRP A 93 -2.55 14.23 -30.27
CA TRP A 93 -1.17 14.35 -29.80
C TRP A 93 -0.62 15.72 -30.15
N VAL A 94 0.25 16.24 -29.28
CA VAL A 94 0.93 17.51 -29.51
C VAL A 94 2.42 17.28 -29.43
N SER A 95 3.10 17.46 -30.56
CA SER A 95 4.55 17.41 -30.62
C SER A 95 5.13 18.55 -29.79
N ALA A 96 5.72 18.24 -28.63
CA ALA A 96 6.33 19.26 -27.76
C ALA A 96 7.48 20.00 -28.47
N MET A 97 8.08 19.36 -29.48
CA MET A 97 9.22 19.88 -30.26
C MET A 97 8.91 21.12 -31.09
N ASP A 98 7.71 21.22 -31.65
CA ASP A 98 7.29 22.27 -32.60
C ASP A 98 5.84 22.77 -32.40
N GLY A 99 5.08 22.16 -31.49
CA GLY A 99 3.69 22.46 -31.23
C GLY A 99 2.70 21.91 -32.26
N THR A 100 3.16 21.07 -33.20
CA THR A 100 2.27 20.47 -34.20
C THR A 100 1.28 19.52 -33.53
N VAL A 101 -0.01 19.68 -33.87
CA VAL A 101 -1.10 18.84 -33.38
C VAL A 101 -1.40 17.75 -34.41
N ALA A 102 -1.47 16.51 -33.97
CA ALA A 102 -1.84 15.35 -34.76
C ALA A 102 -3.15 14.74 -34.24
N TYR A 103 -4.02 14.32 -35.17
CA TYR A 103 -5.32 13.71 -34.87
C TYR A 103 -5.40 12.23 -35.28
N SER A 104 -4.29 11.68 -35.76
CA SER A 104 -4.13 10.28 -36.13
C SER A 104 -2.79 9.76 -35.63
N THR A 105 -2.72 8.48 -35.30
CA THR A 105 -1.46 7.79 -34.96
C THR A 105 -0.48 7.71 -36.14
N ASP A 106 -0.96 7.98 -37.35
CA ASP A 106 -0.15 8.03 -38.58
C ASP A 106 0.55 9.40 -38.76
N ASP A 107 0.00 10.46 -38.14
CA ASP A 107 0.51 11.83 -38.25
C ASP A 107 1.49 12.20 -37.12
N ILE A 108 1.80 11.24 -36.24
CA ILE A 108 2.69 11.43 -35.08
C ILE A 108 3.64 10.24 -34.92
N GLU A 109 4.87 10.55 -34.55
CA GLU A 109 5.92 9.58 -34.28
C GLU A 109 6.20 9.49 -32.78
N ILE A 110 6.73 8.36 -32.34
CA ILE A 110 7.32 8.22 -31.01
C ILE A 110 8.82 8.30 -31.20
N ASP A 111 9.42 9.34 -30.63
CA ASP A 111 10.85 9.59 -30.69
C ASP A 111 11.52 9.16 -29.38
N HIS A 112 12.78 8.73 -29.49
CA HIS A 112 13.66 8.52 -28.35
C HIS A 112 14.30 9.85 -28.01
N HIS A 113 14.02 10.38 -26.81
CA HIS A 113 14.49 11.72 -26.43
C HIS A 113 16.01 11.87 -26.64
N VAL A 114 16.78 10.85 -26.25
CA VAL A 114 18.14 10.60 -26.77
C VAL A 114 18.07 9.54 -27.87
N ALA A 115 18.39 9.91 -29.11
CA ALA A 115 18.27 9.01 -30.26
C ALA A 115 19.13 7.74 -30.12
N LEU A 116 18.66 6.60 -30.64
CA LEU A 116 19.36 5.31 -30.54
C LEU A 116 20.80 5.34 -31.10
N ALA A 117 21.01 6.02 -32.23
CA ALA A 117 22.33 6.18 -32.84
C ALA A 117 23.24 7.06 -31.98
N GLU A 118 22.67 8.07 -31.32
CA GLU A 118 23.41 8.93 -30.41
C GLU A 118 23.78 8.21 -29.11
N ALA A 119 22.85 7.45 -28.54
CA ALA A 119 23.12 6.55 -27.43
C ALA A 119 24.24 5.54 -27.76
N TRP A 120 24.25 4.98 -28.98
CA TRP A 120 25.30 4.07 -29.45
C TRP A 120 26.69 4.71 -29.37
N ARG A 121 26.86 5.91 -29.94
CA ARG A 121 28.15 6.63 -29.92
C ARG A 121 28.54 7.13 -28.53
N SER A 122 27.55 7.35 -27.67
CA SER A 122 27.73 7.78 -26.28
C SER A 122 28.02 6.63 -25.28
N GLY A 123 28.03 5.37 -25.74
CA GLY A 123 28.45 4.22 -24.94
C GLY A 123 27.57 2.97 -25.06
N ALA A 124 26.43 3.06 -25.74
CA ALA A 124 25.53 1.91 -25.91
C ALA A 124 26.05 0.84 -26.88
N SER A 125 27.08 1.16 -27.67
CA SER A 125 27.82 0.17 -28.45
C SER A 125 28.45 -0.94 -27.57
N GLY A 126 28.84 -0.61 -26.34
CA GLY A 126 29.40 -1.55 -25.37
C GLY A 126 28.36 -2.28 -24.51
N TRP A 127 27.06 -2.01 -24.69
CA TRP A 127 26.00 -2.62 -23.92
C TRP A 127 25.70 -4.06 -24.37
N THR A 128 25.01 -4.80 -23.52
CA THR A 128 24.34 -6.05 -23.90
C THR A 128 23.07 -5.75 -24.72
N ASP A 129 22.58 -6.75 -25.47
CA ASP A 129 21.33 -6.61 -26.24
C ASP A 129 20.13 -6.29 -25.34
N ALA A 130 20.10 -6.85 -24.12
CA ALA A 130 19.06 -6.55 -23.14
C ALA A 130 19.08 -5.07 -22.72
N GLN A 131 20.26 -4.51 -22.45
CA GLN A 131 20.38 -3.09 -22.07
C GLN A 131 19.98 -2.15 -23.21
N ARG A 132 20.29 -2.51 -24.47
CA ARG A 132 19.81 -1.76 -25.64
C ARG A 132 18.30 -1.87 -25.82
N ARG A 133 17.72 -3.05 -25.62
CA ARG A 133 16.27 -3.24 -25.60
C ARG A 133 15.62 -2.40 -24.50
N ASP A 134 16.13 -2.46 -23.28
CA ASP A 134 15.53 -1.75 -22.14
C ASP A 134 15.61 -0.22 -22.35
N PHE A 135 16.73 0.31 -22.87
CA PHE A 135 16.84 1.72 -23.26
C PHE A 135 15.83 2.11 -24.33
N ALA A 136 15.66 1.26 -25.34
CA ALA A 136 14.76 1.56 -26.45
C ALA A 136 13.27 1.47 -26.07
N ASN A 137 12.94 0.93 -24.90
CA ASN A 137 11.57 0.75 -24.41
C ASN A 137 11.38 1.28 -22.96
N ASP A 138 12.15 2.29 -22.56
CA ASP A 138 12.17 2.83 -21.19
C ASP A 138 10.89 3.64 -20.88
N LEU A 139 9.88 2.99 -20.30
CA LEU A 139 8.63 3.62 -19.83
C LEU A 139 8.66 3.98 -18.33
N ASP A 140 9.78 3.73 -17.64
CA ASP A 140 9.91 4.05 -16.21
C ASP A 140 10.00 5.56 -15.94
N VAL A 141 10.31 6.36 -16.97
CA VAL A 141 10.33 7.82 -16.91
C VAL A 141 9.58 8.41 -18.12
N PRO A 142 8.70 9.40 -17.91
CA PRO A 142 7.77 9.87 -18.96
C PRO A 142 8.44 10.71 -20.05
N TYR A 143 9.75 10.96 -19.94
CA TYR A 143 10.50 11.83 -20.84
C TYR A 143 11.57 11.06 -21.65
N ALA A 144 11.63 9.73 -21.54
CA ALA A 144 12.56 8.92 -22.35
C ALA A 144 12.05 8.70 -23.78
N LEU A 145 10.73 8.57 -23.94
CA LEU A 145 10.01 8.44 -25.20
C LEU A 145 8.91 9.51 -25.26
N ASN A 146 8.80 10.24 -26.36
CA ASN A 146 7.81 11.30 -26.49
C ASN A 146 7.19 11.35 -27.88
N SER A 147 5.98 11.90 -27.95
CA SER A 147 5.33 12.18 -29.21
C SER A 147 6.02 13.33 -29.96
N SER A 148 6.35 13.13 -31.23
CA SER A 148 7.01 14.11 -32.09
C SER A 148 6.40 14.14 -33.48
N SER A 149 6.33 15.32 -34.08
CA SER A 149 5.99 15.43 -35.50
C SER A 149 7.08 14.76 -36.34
N THR A 150 6.69 14.21 -37.49
CA THR A 150 7.63 13.64 -38.47
C THR A 150 8.70 14.67 -38.88
N ALA A 151 8.31 15.93 -39.07
CA ALA A 151 9.24 16.99 -39.47
C ALA A 151 10.31 17.26 -38.39
N SER A 152 9.90 17.35 -37.11
CA SER A 152 10.83 17.55 -36.00
C SER A 152 11.70 16.33 -35.77
N ASN A 153 11.15 15.12 -35.83
CA ASN A 153 11.92 13.89 -35.63
C ASN A 153 13.00 13.70 -36.71
N GLN A 154 12.65 13.93 -37.98
CA GLN A 154 13.63 13.89 -39.09
C GLN A 154 14.68 15.01 -39.00
N SER A 155 14.27 16.22 -38.62
CA SER A 155 15.17 17.36 -38.46
C SER A 155 16.19 17.14 -37.33
N LYS A 156 15.74 16.58 -36.20
CA LYS A 156 16.60 16.15 -35.08
C LYS A 156 17.54 15.04 -35.54
N GLY A 157 17.00 13.92 -36.01
CA GLY A 157 17.77 12.73 -36.32
C GLY A 157 18.54 12.24 -35.08
N ASP A 158 19.86 12.08 -35.22
CA ASP A 158 20.76 11.68 -34.14
C ASP A 158 21.62 12.83 -33.60
N LYS A 159 21.21 14.08 -33.86
CA LYS A 159 21.92 15.28 -33.41
C LYS A 159 21.68 15.53 -31.92
N ASP A 160 22.76 15.80 -31.19
CA ASP A 160 22.72 16.23 -29.79
C ASP A 160 22.32 17.74 -29.65
N PRO A 161 22.06 18.23 -28.42
CA PRO A 161 21.66 19.62 -28.15
C PRO A 161 22.63 20.72 -28.63
N ALA A 162 23.90 20.40 -28.92
CA ALA A 162 24.82 21.36 -29.54
C ALA A 162 24.59 21.51 -31.05
N LYS A 163 23.97 20.52 -31.69
CA LYS A 163 23.77 20.44 -33.15
C LYS A 163 22.31 20.67 -33.55
N TRP A 164 21.35 20.46 -32.64
CA TRP A 164 19.92 20.67 -32.91
C TRP A 164 19.13 21.01 -31.65
N MET A 165 18.10 21.86 -31.79
CA MET A 165 17.15 22.16 -30.73
C MET A 165 15.72 22.27 -31.27
N PRO A 166 14.70 21.95 -30.44
CA PRO A 166 13.29 22.18 -30.76
C PRO A 166 13.01 23.60 -31.25
N THR A 167 12.15 23.72 -32.27
CA THR A 167 11.70 25.03 -32.77
C THR A 167 10.78 25.72 -31.77
N ASN A 168 10.01 24.94 -31.00
CA ASN A 168 9.25 25.43 -29.86
C ASN A 168 10.20 25.90 -28.73
N SER A 169 10.40 27.20 -28.63
CA SER A 169 11.32 27.80 -27.66
C SER A 169 10.91 27.57 -26.20
N ALA A 170 9.61 27.42 -25.92
CA ALA A 170 9.10 27.15 -24.58
C ALA A 170 9.50 25.76 -24.07
N TYR A 171 9.65 24.78 -24.97
CA TYR A 171 10.00 23.41 -24.62
C TYR A 171 11.52 23.19 -24.47
N ARG A 172 12.37 24.12 -24.92
CA ARG A 172 13.83 23.94 -24.95
C ARG A 172 14.45 23.64 -23.58
N CYS A 173 13.91 24.22 -22.51
CA CYS A 173 14.38 23.96 -21.16
C CYS A 173 14.09 22.52 -20.70
N GLU A 174 12.85 22.07 -20.94
CA GLU A 174 12.43 20.71 -20.63
C GLU A 174 13.17 19.70 -21.51
N TYR A 175 13.35 19.99 -22.79
CA TYR A 175 14.14 19.17 -23.71
C TYR A 175 15.58 18.96 -23.21
N ALA A 176 16.29 20.03 -22.85
CA ALA A 176 17.65 19.95 -22.35
C ALA A 176 17.73 19.22 -20.98
N THR A 177 16.71 19.41 -20.13
CA THR A 177 16.61 18.76 -18.82
C THR A 177 16.41 17.25 -19.00
N SER A 178 15.42 16.84 -19.78
CA SER A 178 15.12 15.44 -20.08
C SER A 178 16.28 14.75 -20.78
N TRP A 179 16.98 15.44 -21.68
CA TRP A 179 18.18 14.93 -22.33
C TRP A 179 19.28 14.59 -21.32
N ALA A 180 19.59 15.52 -20.41
CA ALA A 180 20.56 15.29 -19.34
C ALA A 180 20.11 14.15 -18.39
N LEU A 181 18.82 14.08 -18.04
CA LEU A 181 18.29 13.02 -17.17
C LEU A 181 18.34 11.63 -17.81
N VAL A 182 18.08 11.52 -19.12
CA VAL A 182 18.20 10.25 -19.87
C VAL A 182 19.67 9.84 -19.97
N LYS A 183 20.59 10.76 -20.31
CA LYS A 183 22.03 10.49 -20.34
C LYS A 183 22.54 10.04 -18.95
N TYR A 184 22.10 10.70 -17.88
CA TYR A 184 22.41 10.34 -16.49
C TYR A 184 21.87 8.95 -16.14
N ARG A 185 20.58 8.70 -16.41
CA ARG A 185 19.93 7.42 -16.14
C ARG A 185 20.68 6.26 -16.80
N TRP A 186 21.10 6.42 -18.05
CA TRP A 186 21.74 5.35 -18.80
C TRP A 186 23.27 5.39 -18.78
N SER A 187 23.89 6.24 -17.95
CA SER A 187 25.36 6.42 -17.89
C SER A 187 26.01 6.67 -19.26
N LEU A 188 25.26 7.32 -20.16
CA LEU A 188 25.72 7.72 -21.47
C LEU A 188 26.67 8.92 -21.36
N ALA A 189 27.66 8.96 -22.24
CA ALA A 189 28.59 10.07 -22.30
C ALA A 189 27.90 11.33 -22.81
N VAL A 190 28.43 12.47 -22.41
CA VAL A 190 28.31 13.70 -23.19
C VAL A 190 29.68 14.13 -23.68
N ASP A 191 29.77 14.56 -24.94
CA ASP A 191 31.00 15.14 -25.44
C ASP A 191 31.17 16.60 -24.96
N SER A 192 32.31 17.22 -25.28
CA SER A 192 32.60 18.58 -24.80
C SER A 192 31.66 19.65 -25.39
N ALA A 193 31.19 19.48 -26.63
CA ALA A 193 30.30 20.43 -27.28
C ALA A 193 28.88 20.29 -26.70
N GLU A 194 28.41 19.05 -26.55
CA GLU A 194 27.14 18.70 -25.91
C GLU A 194 27.09 19.19 -24.46
N LEU A 195 28.13 18.95 -23.67
CA LEU A 195 28.22 19.43 -22.28
C LEU A 195 28.17 20.96 -22.20
N THR A 196 28.81 21.66 -23.15
CA THR A 196 28.79 23.12 -23.21
C THR A 196 27.40 23.63 -23.54
N ALA A 197 26.72 23.00 -24.50
CA ALA A 197 25.34 23.33 -24.85
C ALA A 197 24.39 23.11 -23.67
N LEU A 198 24.49 21.97 -22.96
CA LEU A 198 23.67 21.68 -21.78
C LEU A 198 23.89 22.70 -20.66
N LYS A 199 25.14 23.09 -20.37
CA LYS A 199 25.43 24.13 -19.37
C LYS A 199 24.83 25.48 -19.74
N SER A 200 24.83 25.84 -21.02
CA SER A 200 24.22 27.07 -21.51
C SER A 200 22.69 27.02 -21.40
N LEU A 201 22.08 25.95 -21.89
CA LEU A 201 20.62 25.75 -21.92
C LEU A 201 20.01 25.63 -20.52
N LEU A 202 20.72 24.99 -19.59
CA LEU A 202 20.29 24.77 -18.20
C LEU A 202 20.81 25.86 -17.25
N SER A 203 21.00 27.09 -17.75
CA SER A 203 21.36 28.25 -16.94
C SER A 203 20.16 29.17 -16.69
N GLY A 204 20.34 30.21 -15.88
CA GLY A 204 19.30 31.21 -15.62
C GLY A 204 18.02 30.63 -15.01
N SER A 205 16.86 31.07 -15.51
CA SER A 205 15.55 30.60 -15.04
C SER A 205 15.30 29.12 -15.30
N CYS A 206 15.85 28.56 -16.39
CA CYS A 206 15.78 27.13 -16.67
C CYS A 206 16.57 26.35 -15.61
N GLY A 207 17.80 26.79 -15.33
CA GLY A 207 18.69 26.18 -14.36
C GLY A 207 18.15 26.11 -12.95
N ALA A 208 17.34 27.09 -12.53
CA ALA A 208 16.72 27.14 -11.21
C ALA A 208 15.59 26.10 -11.00
N THR A 209 15.13 25.44 -12.07
CA THR A 209 14.04 24.46 -12.01
C THR A 209 14.46 23.26 -11.14
N PRO A 210 13.72 22.93 -10.08
CA PRO A 210 13.95 21.72 -9.30
C PRO A 210 13.64 20.48 -10.15
N VAL A 211 14.55 19.51 -10.13
CA VAL A 211 14.42 18.25 -10.88
C VAL A 211 14.70 17.07 -9.96
N THR A 212 13.92 16.01 -10.16
CA THR A 212 14.11 14.75 -9.44
C THR A 212 15.06 13.87 -10.24
N ARG A 213 16.19 13.49 -9.65
CA ARG A 213 17.15 12.61 -10.34
C ARG A 213 16.58 11.19 -10.47
N PRO A 214 16.54 10.58 -11.67
CA PRO A 214 16.08 9.21 -11.85
C PRO A 214 17.10 8.22 -11.27
N SER A 215 16.68 6.98 -11.05
CA SER A 215 17.63 5.91 -10.73
C SER A 215 18.49 5.58 -11.95
N VAL A 216 19.80 5.39 -11.76
CA VAL A 216 20.73 4.98 -12.83
C VAL A 216 20.46 3.53 -13.23
N ALA A 217 20.16 3.31 -14.51
CA ALA A 217 19.87 2.03 -15.15
C ALA A 217 21.13 1.17 -15.38
N LEU A 218 22.28 1.81 -15.69
CA LEU A 218 23.55 1.13 -15.97
C LEU A 218 24.65 1.58 -15.02
N LYS A 219 25.15 0.70 -14.15
CA LYS A 219 26.26 1.02 -13.24
C LYS A 219 27.61 0.90 -13.96
N SER A 220 28.47 1.92 -13.89
CA SER A 220 29.85 1.87 -14.41
C SER A 220 30.69 0.83 -13.65
N GLY A 221 31.35 -0.06 -14.40
CA GLY A 221 32.27 -1.05 -13.85
C GLY A 221 33.66 -0.48 -13.56
N SER A 222 34.31 -0.99 -12.50
CA SER A 222 35.76 -0.85 -12.28
C SER A 222 36.45 -2.19 -12.51
N ALA A 223 37.69 -2.13 -13.02
CA ALA A 223 38.55 -3.21 -13.49
C ALA A 223 38.99 -4.21 -12.37
N PRO A 224 39.51 -5.40 -12.74
CA PRO A 224 39.42 -6.60 -11.90
C PRO A 224 40.56 -6.75 -10.89
N THR A 225 40.22 -7.24 -9.69
CA THR A 225 41.16 -7.87 -8.76
C THR A 225 40.58 -9.19 -8.23
N THR A 226 41.51 -10.14 -8.02
CA THR A 226 41.41 -11.57 -7.70
C THR A 226 40.40 -11.92 -6.58
N PRO A 227 39.68 -13.07 -6.64
CA PRO A 227 38.51 -13.33 -5.83
C PRO A 227 38.86 -13.62 -4.37
N THR A 228 38.33 -12.79 -3.47
CA THR A 228 38.06 -13.16 -2.08
C THR A 228 36.54 -13.30 -1.95
N THR A 229 36.08 -14.39 -1.38
CA THR A 229 34.66 -14.74 -1.18
C THR A 229 34.01 -13.76 -0.19
N THR A 230 33.69 -12.54 -0.62
CA THR A 230 32.83 -11.62 0.14
C THR A 230 31.38 -11.92 -0.19
N THR A 231 30.62 -12.33 0.82
CA THR A 231 29.16 -12.42 0.79
C THR A 231 28.57 -11.15 0.16
N PRO A 232 27.63 -11.25 -0.79
CA PRO A 232 27.03 -10.07 -1.41
C PRO A 232 26.33 -9.18 -0.39
N ALA A 233 26.53 -7.87 -0.53
CA ALA A 233 25.99 -6.88 0.37
C ALA A 233 24.44 -6.81 0.29
N VAL A 234 23.79 -6.78 1.45
CA VAL A 234 22.37 -6.42 1.58
C VAL A 234 22.26 -4.92 1.78
N THR A 235 21.43 -4.27 0.96
CA THR A 235 21.19 -2.83 1.02
C THR A 235 20.34 -2.51 2.24
N THR A 236 20.82 -1.64 3.12
CA THR A 236 20.02 -1.21 4.27
C THR A 236 18.98 -0.19 3.85
N PRO A 237 17.74 -0.25 4.37
CA PRO A 237 16.69 0.75 4.12
C PRO A 237 17.12 2.18 4.49
N SER A 238 16.50 3.17 3.86
CA SER A 238 16.66 4.59 4.23
C SER A 238 15.93 4.92 5.54
N ASN A 239 16.31 6.02 6.18
CA ASN A 239 15.64 6.51 7.39
C ASN A 239 14.16 6.81 7.13
N GLY A 240 13.33 6.57 8.14
CA GLY A 240 11.87 6.68 8.03
C GLY A 240 11.21 5.38 7.58
N ILE A 241 10.05 5.52 6.93
CA ILE A 241 9.23 4.37 6.49
C ILE A 241 9.58 4.02 5.05
N SER A 242 10.14 2.84 4.84
CA SER A 242 10.35 2.22 3.52
C SER A 242 9.30 1.15 3.28
N ARG A 243 8.70 1.11 2.09
CA ARG A 243 7.69 0.10 1.74
C ARG A 243 8.22 -0.83 0.66
N LEU A 244 8.23 -2.13 0.94
CA LEU A 244 8.56 -3.18 -0.02
C LEU A 244 7.25 -3.88 -0.42
N ALA A 245 6.75 -3.56 -1.61
CA ALA A 245 5.46 -4.02 -2.08
C ALA A 245 5.43 -4.11 -3.61
N GLY A 246 4.74 -5.11 -4.14
CA GLY A 246 4.36 -5.20 -5.54
C GLY A 246 2.85 -5.30 -5.72
N ILE A 247 2.41 -5.36 -6.98
CA ILE A 247 0.99 -5.58 -7.35
C ILE A 247 0.43 -6.90 -6.82
N ASP A 248 1.31 -7.87 -6.57
CA ASP A 248 1.00 -9.16 -5.97
C ASP A 248 2.14 -9.65 -5.07
N ARG A 249 1.94 -10.83 -4.47
CA ARG A 249 2.90 -11.48 -3.57
C ARG A 249 4.25 -11.82 -4.22
N TYR A 250 4.26 -12.09 -5.51
CA TYR A 250 5.48 -12.46 -6.23
C TYR A 250 6.30 -11.21 -6.51
N ALA A 251 5.64 -10.13 -6.95
CA ALA A 251 6.24 -8.82 -7.09
C ALA A 251 6.73 -8.25 -5.75
N THR A 252 5.99 -8.44 -4.65
CA THR A 252 6.50 -8.10 -3.30
C THR A 252 7.77 -8.88 -2.96
N ALA A 253 7.80 -10.19 -3.19
CA ALA A 253 9.00 -11.01 -2.96
C ALA A 253 10.19 -10.53 -3.81
N ILE A 254 9.95 -10.09 -5.05
CA ILE A 254 10.96 -9.47 -5.91
C ILE A 254 11.48 -8.17 -5.28
N GLN A 255 10.61 -7.26 -4.82
CA GLN A 255 11.04 -6.01 -4.16
C GLN A 255 11.88 -6.26 -2.90
N VAL A 256 11.54 -7.31 -2.14
CA VAL A 256 12.36 -7.75 -1.00
C VAL A 256 13.71 -8.29 -1.48
N SER A 257 13.72 -9.14 -2.51
CA SER A 257 14.98 -9.70 -3.04
C SER A 257 15.91 -8.66 -3.68
N ARG A 258 15.37 -7.54 -4.17
CA ARG A 258 16.15 -6.40 -4.67
C ARG A 258 17.00 -5.70 -3.61
N GLN A 259 16.76 -5.99 -2.33
CA GLN A 259 17.66 -5.56 -1.26
C GLN A 259 18.97 -6.36 -1.25
N TYR A 260 19.02 -7.53 -1.90
CA TYR A 260 20.22 -8.36 -2.02
C TYR A 260 20.98 -8.02 -3.31
N ALA A 261 22.30 -7.84 -3.19
CA ALA A 261 23.18 -7.74 -4.36
C ALA A 261 23.25 -9.06 -5.15
N ALA A 262 23.72 -8.99 -6.40
CA ALA A 262 23.94 -10.18 -7.22
C ALA A 262 25.10 -11.04 -6.66
N GLY A 263 25.10 -12.33 -6.99
CA GLY A 263 26.09 -13.31 -6.55
C GLY A 263 25.74 -13.99 -5.23
N VAL A 264 24.45 -14.11 -4.89
CA VAL A 264 24.01 -14.78 -3.65
C VAL A 264 24.37 -16.26 -3.67
N SER A 265 24.70 -16.83 -2.51
CA SER A 265 25.06 -18.25 -2.41
C SER A 265 23.86 -19.14 -2.79
N THR A 266 22.72 -18.89 -2.17
CA THR A 266 21.49 -19.64 -2.36
C THR A 266 20.29 -18.73 -2.50
N VAL A 267 19.44 -18.98 -3.49
CA VAL A 267 18.08 -18.44 -3.55
C VAL A 267 17.11 -19.53 -3.15
N TYR A 268 16.27 -19.28 -2.16
CA TYR A 268 15.18 -20.18 -1.81
C TYR A 268 13.96 -19.82 -2.65
N VAL A 269 13.32 -20.81 -3.26
CA VAL A 269 12.10 -20.62 -4.06
C VAL A 269 10.99 -21.50 -3.48
N ALA A 270 9.96 -20.85 -2.93
CA ALA A 270 8.80 -21.53 -2.36
C ALA A 270 7.52 -21.17 -3.14
N THR A 271 6.46 -21.95 -2.91
CA THR A 271 5.14 -21.58 -3.45
C THR A 271 4.57 -20.36 -2.73
N GLY A 272 4.01 -19.41 -3.48
CA GLY A 272 3.25 -18.29 -2.90
C GLY A 272 1.80 -18.66 -2.53
N ALA A 273 1.35 -19.87 -2.86
CA ALA A 273 -0.01 -20.33 -2.60
C ALA A 273 -0.23 -20.83 -1.15
N ASN A 274 0.84 -21.19 -0.45
CA ASN A 274 0.81 -21.69 0.93
C ASN A 274 2.08 -21.22 1.69
N PHE A 275 2.08 -21.29 3.02
CA PHE A 275 3.10 -20.67 3.88
C PHE A 275 4.10 -21.59 4.59
N PRO A 276 3.81 -22.85 5.00
CA PRO A 276 4.67 -23.58 5.93
C PRO A 276 6.10 -23.83 5.43
N ASP A 277 6.21 -24.18 4.14
CA ASP A 277 7.48 -24.47 3.49
C ASP A 277 8.33 -23.20 3.40
N ALA A 278 7.71 -22.06 3.05
CA ALA A 278 8.35 -20.76 2.97
C ALA A 278 8.82 -20.24 4.34
N LEU A 279 8.05 -20.45 5.42
CA LEU A 279 8.45 -20.06 6.78
C LEU A 279 9.70 -20.81 7.25
N SER A 280 9.75 -22.12 7.02
CA SER A 280 10.92 -22.94 7.38
C SER A 280 12.15 -22.53 6.57
N ALA A 281 11.94 -22.15 5.29
CA ALA A 281 13.00 -21.64 4.42
C ALA A 281 13.51 -20.26 4.82
N ALA A 282 12.67 -19.38 5.39
CA ALA A 282 13.07 -18.01 5.68
C ALA A 282 14.25 -17.91 6.68
N ALA A 283 14.26 -18.76 7.72
CA ALA A 283 15.39 -18.81 8.65
C ALA A 283 16.66 -19.40 8.02
N ALA A 284 16.52 -20.41 7.15
CA ALA A 284 17.64 -20.96 6.40
C ALA A 284 18.21 -19.97 5.37
N ALA A 285 17.33 -19.20 4.72
CA ALA A 285 17.69 -18.12 3.80
C ALA A 285 18.45 -17.00 4.53
N ALA A 286 17.98 -16.59 5.71
CA ALA A 286 18.67 -15.62 6.55
C ALA A 286 20.07 -16.07 6.99
N LEU A 287 20.27 -17.37 7.29
CA LEU A 287 21.58 -17.89 7.69
C LEU A 287 22.65 -17.74 6.60
N VAL A 288 22.25 -17.85 5.33
CA VAL A 288 23.16 -17.82 4.18
C VAL A 288 23.15 -16.49 3.43
N ASP A 289 22.55 -15.46 4.04
CA ASP A 289 22.32 -14.13 3.46
C ASP A 289 21.65 -14.20 2.08
N GLY A 290 20.75 -15.16 1.90
CA GLY A 290 20.04 -15.46 0.65
C GLY A 290 18.59 -14.97 0.67
N PRO A 291 18.02 -14.56 -0.48
CA PRO A 291 16.61 -14.17 -0.55
C PRO A 291 15.69 -15.40 -0.64
N LEU A 292 14.45 -15.20 -0.19
CA LEU A 292 13.33 -16.10 -0.43
C LEU A 292 12.40 -15.48 -1.49
N LEU A 293 12.33 -16.12 -2.65
CA LEU A 293 11.39 -15.79 -3.72
C LEU A 293 10.18 -16.70 -3.71
N LEU A 294 9.08 -16.20 -4.28
CA LEU A 294 7.82 -16.92 -4.38
C LEU A 294 7.47 -17.19 -5.84
N THR A 295 6.81 -18.32 -6.09
CA THR A 295 6.26 -18.69 -7.41
C THR A 295 4.87 -19.33 -7.26
N PRO A 296 3.96 -19.21 -8.24
CA PRO A 296 2.85 -20.13 -8.38
C PRO A 296 3.35 -21.58 -8.50
N SER A 297 2.52 -22.55 -8.08
CA SER A 297 2.91 -23.97 -8.07
C SER A 297 3.14 -24.54 -9.48
N ALA A 298 2.40 -24.07 -10.48
CA ALA A 298 2.34 -24.68 -11.81
C ALA A 298 3.21 -23.99 -12.88
N ALA A 299 3.57 -22.71 -12.69
CA ALA A 299 4.33 -21.94 -13.67
C ALA A 299 5.22 -20.90 -12.99
N LEU A 300 6.45 -20.77 -13.49
CA LEU A 300 7.41 -19.76 -13.03
C LEU A 300 7.12 -18.45 -13.77
N PRO A 301 6.78 -17.35 -13.07
CA PRO A 301 6.57 -16.06 -13.70
C PRO A 301 7.88 -15.54 -14.30
N SER A 302 7.81 -14.89 -15.46
CA SER A 302 8.98 -14.31 -16.13
C SER A 302 9.71 -13.32 -15.23
N ALA A 303 8.98 -12.50 -14.46
CA ALA A 303 9.54 -11.56 -13.48
C ALA A 303 10.36 -12.27 -12.38
N VAL A 304 9.91 -13.43 -11.89
CA VAL A 304 10.64 -14.21 -10.88
C VAL A 304 11.88 -14.84 -11.51
N ALA A 305 11.80 -15.33 -12.75
CA ALA A 305 12.96 -15.84 -13.48
C ALA A 305 14.01 -14.75 -13.74
N ALA A 306 13.57 -13.55 -14.13
CA ALA A 306 14.43 -12.39 -14.32
C ALA A 306 15.12 -11.97 -13.02
N GLU A 307 14.39 -11.99 -11.90
CA GLU A 307 14.98 -11.68 -10.59
C GLU A 307 16.00 -12.73 -10.14
N ILE A 308 15.76 -14.02 -10.35
CA ILE A 308 16.76 -15.07 -10.12
C ILE A 308 17.99 -14.86 -10.99
N THR A 309 17.80 -14.43 -12.25
CA THR A 309 18.91 -14.13 -13.16
C THR A 309 19.71 -12.91 -12.69
N ARG A 310 19.04 -11.87 -12.16
CA ARG A 310 19.69 -10.70 -11.53
C ARG A 310 20.51 -11.12 -10.30
N LEU A 311 19.95 -11.98 -9.47
CA LEU A 311 20.57 -12.47 -8.24
C LEU A 311 21.79 -13.36 -8.49
N LYS A 312 21.90 -13.99 -9.66
CA LYS A 312 23.01 -14.89 -10.05
C LYS A 312 23.38 -15.90 -8.93
N PRO A 313 22.42 -16.73 -8.45
CA PRO A 313 22.70 -17.63 -7.37
C PRO A 313 23.68 -18.74 -7.74
N ALA A 314 24.56 -19.14 -6.81
CA ALA A 314 25.33 -20.37 -6.97
C ALA A 314 24.42 -21.62 -6.91
N THR A 315 23.32 -21.56 -6.15
CA THR A 315 22.32 -22.63 -6.08
C THR A 315 20.90 -22.09 -5.88
N ILE A 316 19.91 -22.73 -6.48
CA ILE A 316 18.49 -22.52 -6.21
C ILE A 316 17.99 -23.68 -5.35
N ALA A 317 17.49 -23.38 -4.15
CA ALA A 317 16.83 -24.33 -3.27
C ALA A 317 15.31 -24.26 -3.50
N VAL A 318 14.76 -25.24 -4.24
CA VAL A 318 13.31 -25.38 -4.42
C VAL A 318 12.70 -26.00 -3.19
N VAL A 319 11.88 -25.23 -2.49
CA VAL A 319 11.29 -25.58 -1.20
C VAL A 319 9.96 -26.30 -1.42
N GLY A 320 9.83 -27.50 -0.85
CA GLY A 320 8.61 -28.29 -0.92
C GLY A 320 8.59 -29.35 -2.05
N GLY A 321 7.61 -30.25 -1.94
CA GLY A 321 7.38 -31.31 -2.92
C GLY A 321 6.83 -30.81 -4.26
N THR A 322 6.59 -31.72 -5.21
CA THR A 322 6.06 -31.40 -6.54
C THR A 322 4.64 -30.82 -6.54
N GLY A 323 3.85 -31.09 -5.49
CA GLY A 323 2.55 -30.43 -5.29
C GLY A 323 2.66 -28.96 -4.88
N ALA A 324 3.75 -28.57 -4.22
CA ALA A 324 4.00 -27.18 -3.83
C ALA A 324 4.67 -26.41 -4.98
N VAL A 325 5.74 -26.94 -5.54
CA VAL A 325 6.43 -26.38 -6.72
C VAL A 325 6.59 -27.51 -7.72
N SER A 326 5.87 -27.46 -8.83
CA SER A 326 5.82 -28.54 -9.83
C SER A 326 7.19 -28.88 -10.42
N ALA A 327 7.30 -30.07 -11.03
CA ALA A 327 8.49 -30.45 -11.78
C ALA A 327 8.79 -29.44 -12.89
N LYS A 328 7.77 -28.98 -13.61
CA LYS A 328 7.87 -27.95 -14.66
C LYS A 328 8.52 -26.66 -14.16
N VAL A 329 8.14 -26.18 -12.98
CA VAL A 329 8.76 -24.98 -12.39
C VAL A 329 10.22 -25.25 -12.01
N ALA A 330 10.52 -26.41 -11.40
CA ALA A 330 11.90 -26.77 -11.07
C ALA A 330 12.78 -26.93 -12.32
N ASP A 331 12.24 -27.46 -13.42
CA ASP A 331 12.97 -27.56 -14.70
C ASP A 331 13.23 -26.19 -15.31
N ALA A 332 12.30 -25.23 -15.16
CA ALA A 332 12.54 -23.85 -15.56
C ALA A 332 13.65 -23.20 -14.71
N LEU A 333 13.66 -23.45 -13.39
CA LEU A 333 14.70 -22.94 -12.48
C LEU A 333 16.09 -23.53 -12.78
N ARG A 334 16.17 -24.82 -13.13
CA ARG A 334 17.43 -25.49 -13.53
C ARG A 334 18.13 -24.85 -14.72
N LYS A 335 17.37 -24.18 -15.59
CA LYS A 335 17.93 -23.45 -16.73
C LYS A 335 18.58 -22.12 -16.32
N LEU A 336 18.31 -21.63 -15.11
CA LEU A 336 18.83 -20.36 -14.59
C LEU A 336 20.07 -20.56 -13.71
N ALA A 337 20.07 -21.59 -12.86
CA ALA A 337 21.20 -21.95 -11.99
C ALA A 337 21.07 -23.39 -11.46
N PRO A 338 22.15 -24.00 -10.92
CA PRO A 338 22.10 -25.31 -10.27
C PRO A 338 20.96 -25.36 -9.25
N THR A 339 20.07 -26.35 -9.36
CA THR A 339 18.83 -26.39 -8.58
C THR A 339 18.69 -27.69 -7.79
N GLN A 340 18.48 -27.57 -6.49
CA GLN A 340 18.21 -28.68 -5.58
C GLN A 340 16.81 -28.55 -4.98
N ARG A 341 16.06 -29.66 -4.94
CA ARG A 341 14.75 -29.70 -4.28
C ARG A 341 14.89 -30.16 -2.83
N LEU A 342 14.31 -29.38 -1.92
CA LEU A 342 14.22 -29.63 -0.48
C LEU A 342 12.77 -29.95 -0.10
N GLY A 343 12.22 -31.04 -0.63
CA GLY A 343 10.85 -31.50 -0.35
C GLY A 343 10.83 -32.89 0.27
N LYS A 344 9.91 -33.12 1.22
CA LYS A 344 9.63 -34.43 1.83
C LYS A 344 8.12 -34.72 1.84
N SER A 345 7.71 -35.78 2.55
CA SER A 345 6.33 -36.29 2.61
C SER A 345 5.29 -35.25 3.04
N ASP A 346 5.67 -34.36 3.94
CA ASP A 346 4.78 -33.34 4.50
C ASP A 346 5.56 -32.07 4.87
N ARG A 347 4.84 -31.04 5.34
CA ARG A 347 5.39 -29.72 5.70
C ARG A 347 6.39 -29.76 6.85
N TYR A 348 6.21 -30.67 7.81
CA TYR A 348 7.08 -30.77 8.98
C TYR A 348 8.37 -31.49 8.61
N ALA A 349 8.26 -32.59 7.86
CA ALA A 349 9.41 -33.29 7.30
C ALA A 349 10.20 -32.40 6.31
N THR A 350 9.49 -31.60 5.51
CA THR A 350 10.09 -30.63 4.58
C THR A 350 10.83 -29.54 5.35
N GLY A 351 10.18 -28.91 6.32
CA GLY A 351 10.80 -27.89 7.18
C GLY A 351 12.04 -28.42 7.91
N LEU A 352 11.96 -29.62 8.47
CA LEU A 352 13.09 -30.25 9.15
C LEU A 352 14.22 -30.58 8.18
N HIS A 353 13.92 -31.03 6.96
CA HIS A 353 14.95 -31.29 5.96
C HIS A 353 15.67 -30.01 5.52
N ILE A 354 14.97 -28.89 5.41
CA ILE A 354 15.57 -27.58 5.12
C ILE A 354 16.51 -27.18 6.26
N VAL A 355 16.03 -27.29 7.51
CA VAL A 355 16.84 -27.01 8.71
C VAL A 355 18.08 -27.90 8.74
N ASP A 356 17.93 -29.20 8.54
CA ASP A 356 19.03 -30.16 8.57
C ASP A 356 20.07 -29.93 7.46
N SER A 357 19.65 -29.35 6.33
CA SER A 357 20.53 -29.03 5.22
C SER A 357 21.30 -27.71 5.43
N ALA A 358 20.69 -26.75 6.14
CA ALA A 358 21.26 -25.42 6.34
C ALA A 358 22.06 -25.29 7.65
N PHE A 359 21.63 -25.95 8.72
CA PHE A 359 22.19 -25.80 10.06
C PHE A 359 22.97 -27.06 10.47
N THR A 360 24.30 -26.94 10.45
CA THR A 360 25.21 -27.97 10.96
C THR A 360 25.31 -27.93 12.48
N SER A 361 25.22 -26.74 13.08
CA SER A 361 25.17 -26.53 14.52
C SER A 361 24.30 -25.30 14.86
N ALA A 362 23.68 -25.31 16.04
CA ALA A 362 22.94 -24.18 16.60
C ALA A 362 22.83 -24.35 18.12
N SER A 363 23.09 -23.29 18.89
CA SER A 363 22.91 -23.31 20.35
C SER A 363 21.44 -23.21 20.76
N THR A 364 20.66 -22.46 19.98
CA THR A 364 19.24 -22.17 20.21
C THR A 364 18.42 -22.67 19.03
N ALA A 365 17.20 -23.15 19.27
CA ALA A 365 16.21 -23.40 18.22
C ALA A 365 14.83 -22.85 18.60
N PHE A 366 14.13 -22.28 17.62
CA PHE A 366 12.75 -21.83 17.78
C PHE A 366 11.79 -22.94 17.34
N ILE A 367 10.81 -23.26 18.18
CA ILE A 367 9.71 -24.17 17.86
C ILE A 367 8.44 -23.36 17.69
N ALA A 368 7.81 -23.46 16.52
CA ALA A 368 6.55 -22.80 16.23
C ALA A 368 5.56 -23.78 15.58
N THR A 369 4.27 -23.46 15.64
CA THR A 369 3.26 -24.30 14.98
C THR A 369 3.30 -24.13 13.46
N GLY A 370 3.22 -25.23 12.70
CA GLY A 370 3.05 -25.20 11.24
C GLY A 370 1.59 -25.14 10.77
N ARG A 371 0.64 -25.00 11.71
CA ARG A 371 -0.80 -24.91 11.43
C ARG A 371 -1.25 -23.48 11.11
N THR A 372 -0.54 -22.49 11.64
CA THR A 372 -0.72 -21.05 11.38
C THR A 372 0.66 -20.43 11.16
N PHE A 373 0.75 -19.12 10.88
CA PHE A 373 1.99 -18.46 10.49
C PHE A 373 2.53 -17.34 11.41
N PRO A 374 1.71 -16.56 12.16
CA PRO A 374 2.21 -15.32 12.75
C PRO A 374 3.35 -15.48 13.75
N ASP A 375 3.30 -16.51 14.59
CA ASP A 375 4.32 -16.74 15.63
C ASP A 375 5.67 -17.16 15.03
N ALA A 376 5.62 -18.04 14.01
CA ALA A 376 6.81 -18.45 13.26
C ALA A 376 7.42 -17.28 12.47
N LEU A 377 6.56 -16.46 11.84
CA LEU A 377 6.98 -15.27 11.11
C LEU A 377 7.70 -14.26 12.00
N ALA A 378 7.15 -13.97 13.18
CA ALA A 378 7.77 -13.06 14.15
C ALA A 378 9.08 -13.63 14.71
N ALA A 379 9.17 -14.95 14.88
CA ALA A 379 10.38 -15.61 15.34
C ALA A 379 11.54 -15.52 14.33
N THR A 380 11.29 -15.41 13.02
CA THR A 380 12.35 -15.45 12.00
C THR A 380 13.41 -14.37 12.16
N GLY A 381 13.01 -13.14 12.53
CA GLY A 381 13.98 -12.05 12.78
C GLY A 381 14.93 -12.42 13.92
N ALA A 382 14.38 -12.84 15.06
CA ALA A 382 15.15 -13.27 16.23
C ALA A 382 16.00 -14.52 15.94
N ALA A 383 15.46 -15.48 15.19
CA ALA A 383 16.15 -16.69 14.81
C ALA A 383 17.35 -16.37 13.90
N GLY A 384 17.17 -15.51 12.89
CA GLY A 384 18.27 -15.04 12.03
C GLY A 384 19.36 -14.31 12.81
N ALA A 385 18.98 -13.43 13.74
CA ALA A 385 19.93 -12.71 14.60
C ALA A 385 20.80 -13.65 15.48
N LEU A 386 20.28 -14.82 15.83
CA LEU A 386 20.96 -15.84 16.64
C LEU A 386 21.63 -16.94 15.80
N GLY A 387 21.48 -16.93 14.47
CA GLY A 387 21.86 -18.08 13.63
C GLY A 387 21.12 -19.37 14.02
N ALA A 388 19.89 -19.24 14.50
CA ALA A 388 19.05 -20.33 15.00
C ALA A 388 18.00 -20.76 13.96
N PRO A 389 17.63 -22.05 13.91
CA PRO A 389 16.53 -22.49 13.05
C PRO A 389 15.16 -22.17 13.65
N VAL A 390 14.19 -21.93 12.77
CA VAL A 390 12.75 -22.00 13.11
C VAL A 390 12.21 -23.35 12.63
N ILE A 391 11.91 -24.24 13.57
CA ILE A 391 11.39 -25.58 13.30
C ILE A 391 9.88 -25.58 13.49
N LEU A 392 9.15 -25.93 12.42
CA LEU A 392 7.71 -26.07 12.46
C LEU A 392 7.30 -27.45 12.98
N VAL A 393 6.33 -27.47 13.89
CA VAL A 393 5.74 -28.70 14.45
C VAL A 393 4.22 -28.69 14.32
N ASP A 394 3.59 -29.86 14.35
CA ASP A 394 2.14 -29.94 14.55
C ASP A 394 1.82 -29.60 16.01
N GLY A 395 1.64 -28.32 16.29
CA GLY A 395 1.67 -27.81 17.65
C GLY A 395 0.52 -28.31 18.55
N VAL A 396 -0.53 -28.91 18.00
CA VAL A 396 -1.60 -29.52 18.82
C VAL A 396 -1.26 -30.93 19.31
N GLN A 397 -0.23 -31.56 18.74
CA GLN A 397 0.21 -32.88 19.16
C GLN A 397 0.80 -32.83 20.58
N PRO A 398 0.73 -33.93 21.34
CA PRO A 398 1.26 -33.97 22.70
C PRO A 398 2.80 -34.00 22.72
N LYS A 399 3.47 -34.26 21.60
CA LYS A 399 4.92 -34.42 21.47
C LYS A 399 5.41 -33.99 20.09
N VAL A 400 6.65 -33.51 20.00
CA VAL A 400 7.36 -33.38 18.72
C VAL A 400 7.80 -34.76 18.22
N SER A 401 8.04 -34.87 16.91
CA SER A 401 8.49 -36.12 16.30
C SER A 401 9.88 -36.55 16.77
N ALA A 402 10.17 -37.84 16.69
CA ALA A 402 11.52 -38.37 16.96
C ALA A 402 12.58 -37.72 16.04
N ALA A 403 12.23 -37.45 14.78
CA ALA A 403 13.09 -36.74 13.84
C ALA A 403 13.45 -35.33 14.35
N THR A 404 12.48 -34.60 14.90
CA THR A 404 12.74 -33.26 15.49
C THR A 404 13.74 -33.34 16.62
N LEU A 405 13.59 -34.30 17.54
CA LEU A 405 14.54 -34.51 18.63
C LEU A 405 15.94 -34.88 18.13
N SER A 406 16.03 -35.74 17.11
CA SER A 406 17.30 -36.11 16.47
C SER A 406 18.00 -34.90 15.85
N SER A 407 17.27 -34.02 15.16
CA SER A 407 17.83 -32.80 14.58
C SER A 407 18.33 -31.82 15.63
N LEU A 408 17.54 -31.59 16.69
CA LEU A 408 17.97 -30.73 17.82
C LEU A 408 19.27 -31.25 18.45
N LYS A 409 19.34 -32.57 18.69
CA LYS A 409 20.55 -33.22 19.23
C LYS A 409 21.74 -33.10 18.28
N ARG A 410 21.54 -33.36 16.99
CA ARG A 410 22.59 -33.28 15.96
C ARG A 410 23.20 -31.87 15.89
N MET A 411 22.36 -30.83 15.97
CA MET A 411 22.82 -29.44 15.93
C MET A 411 23.47 -28.97 17.24
N GLY A 412 23.41 -29.76 18.32
CA GLY A 412 23.94 -29.36 19.63
C GLY A 412 23.11 -28.31 20.35
N VAL A 413 21.79 -28.26 20.07
CA VAL A 413 20.87 -27.29 20.70
C VAL A 413 20.83 -27.51 22.21
N ASN A 414 20.92 -26.42 22.98
CA ASN A 414 20.80 -26.43 24.44
C ASN A 414 19.60 -25.61 24.94
N GLU A 415 19.17 -24.60 24.17
CA GLU A 415 18.01 -23.77 24.45
C GLU A 415 16.95 -23.93 23.36
N VAL A 416 15.71 -24.15 23.79
CA VAL A 416 14.55 -24.19 22.90
C VAL A 416 13.59 -23.07 23.26
N VAL A 417 13.24 -22.27 22.26
CA VAL A 417 12.29 -21.18 22.39
C VAL A 417 10.98 -21.59 21.73
N ILE A 418 9.92 -21.74 22.50
CA ILE A 418 8.59 -22.01 21.94
C ILE A 418 7.94 -20.66 21.59
N ALA A 419 7.75 -20.40 20.30
CA ALA A 419 7.03 -19.23 19.81
C ALA A 419 5.52 -19.54 19.78
N GLY A 420 4.76 -18.85 20.63
CA GLY A 420 3.32 -18.99 20.76
C GLY A 420 2.85 -19.55 22.10
N GLY A 421 1.58 -19.27 22.42
CA GLY A 421 0.89 -19.81 23.58
C GLY A 421 0.62 -21.31 23.49
N THR A 422 0.03 -21.88 24.54
CA THR A 422 -0.28 -23.33 24.62
C THR A 422 -1.29 -23.81 23.57
N GLY A 423 -2.15 -22.90 23.07
CA GLY A 423 -3.04 -23.18 21.94
C GLY A 423 -2.34 -23.28 20.59
N ALA A 424 -1.14 -22.70 20.46
CA ALA A 424 -0.32 -22.80 19.25
C ALA A 424 0.60 -24.02 19.31
N VAL A 425 1.35 -24.17 20.42
CA VAL A 425 2.23 -25.30 20.70
C VAL A 425 1.90 -25.86 22.07
N SER A 426 1.47 -27.12 22.13
CA SER A 426 0.89 -27.75 23.31
C SER A 426 1.83 -27.74 24.53
N ALA A 427 1.24 -27.81 25.73
CA ALA A 427 2.00 -28.01 26.95
C ALA A 427 2.72 -29.37 26.99
N GLY A 428 2.21 -30.37 26.25
CA GLY A 428 2.85 -31.67 26.12
C GLY A 428 4.20 -31.60 25.39
N ILE A 429 4.24 -30.86 24.27
CA ILE A 429 5.49 -30.59 23.52
C ILE A 429 6.51 -29.90 24.42
N GLU A 430 6.09 -28.86 25.15
CA GLU A 430 6.96 -28.16 26.09
C GLU A 430 7.51 -29.10 27.19
N SER A 431 6.63 -29.91 27.77
CA SER A 431 7.01 -30.87 28.82
C SER A 431 7.99 -31.94 28.30
N GLN A 432 7.87 -32.35 27.04
CA GLN A 432 8.82 -33.26 26.41
C GLN A 432 10.19 -32.60 26.23
N LEU A 433 10.23 -31.38 25.70
CA LEU A 433 11.47 -30.66 25.42
C LEU A 433 12.24 -30.29 26.71
N LYS A 434 11.53 -29.94 27.79
CA LYS A 434 12.11 -29.63 29.11
C LYS A 434 12.92 -30.78 29.73
N LYS A 435 12.75 -32.01 29.25
CA LYS A 435 13.54 -33.16 29.72
C LYS A 435 15.00 -33.12 29.28
N SER A 436 15.33 -32.38 28.21
CA SER A 436 16.66 -32.41 27.60
C SER A 436 17.20 -31.03 27.22
N TYR A 437 16.37 -29.99 27.24
CA TYR A 437 16.73 -28.64 26.81
C TYR A 437 16.26 -27.60 27.84
N ARG A 438 16.92 -26.45 27.91
CA ARG A 438 16.37 -25.27 28.58
C ARG A 438 15.25 -24.71 27.70
N VAL A 439 14.01 -24.71 28.19
CA VAL A 439 12.85 -24.30 27.38
C VAL A 439 12.27 -23.00 27.88
N THR A 440 12.19 -22.01 26.99
CA THR A 440 11.49 -20.74 27.21
C THR A 440 10.27 -20.67 26.29
N ARG A 441 9.07 -20.51 26.84
CA ARG A 441 7.88 -20.19 26.03
C ARG A 441 7.70 -18.68 25.95
N VAL A 442 7.47 -18.18 24.73
CA VAL A 442 7.16 -16.78 24.46
C VAL A 442 5.83 -16.73 23.70
N GLY A 443 4.75 -16.45 24.43
CA GLY A 443 3.40 -16.33 23.88
C GLY A 443 2.61 -15.22 24.57
N GLY A 444 1.78 -14.51 23.81
CA GLY A 444 0.83 -13.50 24.28
C GLY A 444 -0.62 -13.95 24.13
N ALA A 445 -1.56 -13.07 24.47
CA ALA A 445 -3.00 -13.30 24.30
C ALA A 445 -3.40 -13.42 22.83
N ASP A 446 -2.64 -12.79 21.93
CA ASP A 446 -2.82 -12.87 20.49
C ASP A 446 -1.47 -12.88 19.75
N ARG A 447 -1.55 -12.87 18.41
CA ARG A 447 -0.40 -12.89 17.51
C ARG A 447 0.47 -11.62 17.58
N TYR A 448 -0.16 -10.48 17.88
CA TYR A 448 0.51 -9.18 17.91
C TYR A 448 1.34 -9.07 19.19
N GLU A 449 0.75 -9.47 20.30
CA GLU A 449 1.45 -9.54 21.58
C GLU A 449 2.55 -10.61 21.57
N THR A 450 2.30 -11.78 20.96
CA THR A 450 3.33 -12.82 20.82
C THR A 450 4.56 -12.28 20.06
N ALA A 451 4.35 -11.62 18.92
CA ALA A 451 5.43 -11.01 18.16
C ALA A 451 6.18 -9.93 18.96
N ALA A 452 5.47 -9.04 19.65
CA ALA A 452 6.08 -8.03 20.50
C ALA A 452 6.92 -8.63 21.63
N ARG A 453 6.44 -9.69 22.29
CA ARG A 453 7.18 -10.41 23.33
C ARG A 453 8.43 -11.10 22.80
N ILE A 454 8.38 -11.68 21.61
CA ILE A 454 9.56 -12.26 20.93
C ILE A 454 10.56 -11.14 20.64
N ASN A 455 10.12 -10.05 20.02
CA ASN A 455 11.00 -8.96 19.63
C ASN A 455 11.67 -8.30 20.85
N ASN A 456 10.90 -7.96 21.89
CA ASN A 456 11.43 -7.38 23.13
C ASN A 456 12.47 -8.26 23.83
N ARG A 457 12.38 -9.59 23.67
CA ARG A 457 13.32 -10.53 24.29
C ARG A 457 14.66 -10.58 23.56
N TYR A 458 14.65 -10.49 22.23
CA TYR A 458 15.85 -10.74 21.40
C TYR A 458 16.43 -9.47 20.77
N PHE A 459 15.68 -8.37 20.78
CA PHE A 459 16.08 -7.07 20.27
C PHE A 459 15.91 -6.03 21.36
N PRO A 460 16.95 -5.79 22.19
CA PRO A 460 16.98 -4.65 23.09
C PRO A 460 16.74 -3.34 22.32
N ALA A 461 16.25 -2.31 23.01
CA ALA A 461 16.03 -1.00 22.39
C ALA A 461 17.30 -0.53 21.66
N SER A 462 17.13 -0.05 20.42
CA SER A 462 18.22 0.41 19.55
C SER A 462 19.29 -0.65 19.22
N SER A 463 19.02 -1.95 19.40
CA SER A 463 19.96 -3.01 18.97
C SER A 463 20.05 -3.15 17.44
N SER A 464 19.11 -2.55 16.71
CA SER A 464 19.16 -2.36 15.26
C SER A 464 18.47 -1.04 14.91
N ASP A 465 18.96 -0.35 13.89
CA ASP A 465 18.32 0.87 13.36
C ASP A 465 17.07 0.55 12.53
N THR A 466 16.79 -0.73 12.27
CA THR A 466 15.71 -1.19 11.39
C THR A 466 14.73 -2.07 12.14
N LEU A 467 13.43 -1.87 11.93
CA LEU A 467 12.38 -2.82 12.25
C LEU A 467 11.59 -3.18 11.00
N PHE A 468 11.01 -4.37 10.99
CA PHE A 468 10.07 -4.81 9.96
C PHE A 468 8.65 -4.83 10.50
N LEU A 469 7.69 -4.47 9.65
CA LEU A 469 6.27 -4.46 9.96
C LEU A 469 5.49 -5.14 8.84
N ALA A 470 4.78 -6.22 9.19
CA ALA A 470 3.90 -6.96 8.29
C ALA A 470 2.49 -7.09 8.87
N THR A 471 1.49 -7.43 8.05
CA THR A 471 0.16 -7.76 8.58
C THR A 471 0.19 -9.12 9.28
N GLY A 472 -0.52 -9.22 10.41
CA GLY A 472 -0.74 -10.50 11.12
C GLY A 472 -1.92 -11.30 10.57
N LEU A 473 -2.67 -10.78 9.59
CA LEU A 473 -3.89 -11.40 9.05
C LEU A 473 -3.67 -12.16 7.74
N ASN A 474 -2.58 -11.86 7.03
CA ASN A 474 -2.19 -12.55 5.80
C ASN A 474 -0.66 -12.74 5.79
N PHE A 475 -0.16 -13.67 4.99
CA PHE A 475 1.24 -14.10 5.01
C PHE A 475 2.10 -13.75 3.79
N PRO A 476 1.60 -13.66 2.54
CA PRO A 476 2.47 -13.74 1.35
C PRO A 476 3.53 -12.65 1.28
N ASP A 477 3.16 -11.41 1.60
CA ASP A 477 4.06 -10.26 1.58
C ASP A 477 5.09 -10.31 2.71
N ALA A 478 4.80 -11.06 3.77
CA ALA A 478 5.65 -11.16 4.96
C ALA A 478 6.73 -12.24 4.85
N LEU A 479 6.50 -13.30 4.06
CA LEU A 479 7.39 -14.48 4.00
C LEU A 479 8.78 -14.12 3.47
N ALA A 480 8.85 -13.46 2.32
CA ALA A 480 10.12 -13.02 1.74
C ALA A 480 10.82 -12.02 2.68
N GLY A 481 10.06 -11.09 3.28
CA GLY A 481 10.59 -10.09 4.19
C GLY A 481 11.09 -10.66 5.51
N ALA A 482 10.60 -11.83 5.94
CA ALA A 482 11.10 -12.53 7.13
C ALA A 482 12.56 -12.97 6.96
N ALA A 483 12.92 -13.47 5.78
CA ALA A 483 14.32 -13.79 5.46
C ALA A 483 15.19 -12.53 5.53
N LEU A 484 14.73 -11.42 4.93
CA LEU A 484 15.45 -10.15 4.98
C LEU A 484 15.58 -9.58 6.41
N ALA A 485 14.55 -9.70 7.24
CA ALA A 485 14.62 -9.28 8.64
C ALA A 485 15.64 -10.10 9.42
N GLY A 486 15.71 -11.42 9.18
CA GLY A 486 16.74 -12.29 9.76
C GLY A 486 18.15 -11.91 9.30
N THR A 487 18.34 -11.69 8.00
CA THR A 487 19.62 -11.25 7.40
C THR A 487 20.09 -9.92 7.97
N LEU A 488 19.19 -8.94 8.12
CA LEU A 488 19.50 -7.64 8.72
C LEU A 488 19.51 -7.65 10.25
N ARG A 489 19.26 -8.82 10.87
CA ARG A 489 19.18 -8.99 12.33
C ARG A 489 18.26 -7.95 12.98
N ALA A 490 17.07 -7.82 12.42
CA ALA A 490 16.07 -6.83 12.79
C ALA A 490 14.78 -7.50 13.33
N PRO A 491 14.07 -6.87 14.27
CA PRO A 491 12.79 -7.37 14.75
C PRO A 491 11.74 -7.40 13.63
N MET A 492 10.90 -8.44 13.66
CA MET A 492 9.76 -8.62 12.76
C MET A 492 8.46 -8.46 13.55
N TYR A 493 7.82 -7.29 13.44
CA TYR A 493 6.52 -7.03 14.05
C TYR A 493 5.38 -7.42 13.12
N VAL A 494 4.27 -7.86 13.71
CA VAL A 494 3.00 -8.04 13.00
C VAL A 494 1.96 -7.05 13.51
N THR A 495 1.11 -6.54 12.62
CA THR A 495 0.09 -5.52 12.91
C THR A 495 -1.28 -5.87 12.31
N ALA A 496 -2.35 -5.23 12.78
CA ALA A 496 -3.60 -5.21 12.01
C ALA A 496 -3.41 -4.34 10.75
N PRO A 497 -4.21 -4.55 9.68
CA PRO A 497 -4.00 -3.86 8.40
C PRO A 497 -4.09 -2.34 8.49
N THR A 498 -4.92 -1.80 9.39
CA THR A 498 -5.25 -0.37 9.44
C THR A 498 -4.65 0.38 10.62
N CYS A 499 -4.11 -0.33 11.61
CA CYS A 499 -3.59 0.20 12.86
C CYS A 499 -2.74 -0.85 13.59
N VAL A 500 -1.89 -0.42 14.52
CA VAL A 500 -1.11 -1.29 15.40
C VAL A 500 -1.89 -1.52 16.70
N PRO A 501 -2.19 -2.78 17.06
CA PRO A 501 -2.82 -3.09 18.34
C PRO A 501 -1.95 -2.63 19.51
N ASP A 502 -2.59 -2.16 20.59
CA ASP A 502 -1.89 -1.56 21.74
C ASP A 502 -0.85 -2.53 22.36
N SER A 503 -1.09 -3.84 22.28
CA SER A 503 -0.17 -4.90 22.75
C SER A 503 1.18 -4.93 22.01
N ALA A 504 1.24 -4.45 20.77
CA ALA A 504 2.47 -4.35 19.99
C ALA A 504 2.96 -2.91 19.84
N ARG A 505 2.05 -1.93 19.93
CA ARG A 505 2.33 -0.53 19.65
C ARG A 505 3.42 0.06 20.54
N ALA A 506 3.36 -0.20 21.84
CA ALA A 506 4.36 0.28 22.80
C ALA A 506 5.75 -0.29 22.46
N SER A 507 5.83 -1.61 22.23
CA SER A 507 7.05 -2.30 21.83
C SER A 507 7.66 -1.75 20.53
N VAL A 508 6.84 -1.44 19.51
CA VAL A 508 7.33 -0.79 18.28
C VAL A 508 7.89 0.61 18.55
N ALA A 509 7.26 1.39 19.43
CA ALA A 509 7.74 2.72 19.78
C ALA A 509 9.02 2.67 20.64
N ASP A 510 9.03 1.81 21.66
CA ASP A 510 10.13 1.66 22.62
C ASP A 510 11.40 1.07 21.97
N PHE A 511 11.25 0.29 20.89
CA PHE A 511 12.41 -0.21 20.15
C PHE A 511 13.24 0.93 19.52
N GLY A 512 12.60 2.05 19.16
CA GLY A 512 13.29 3.27 18.74
C GLY A 512 14.03 3.19 17.41
N ALA A 513 13.57 2.35 16.46
CA ALA A 513 14.21 2.24 15.15
C ALA A 513 14.14 3.54 14.35
N ALA A 514 15.25 3.91 13.72
CA ALA A 514 15.30 5.00 12.74
C ALA A 514 14.61 4.62 11.40
N LYS A 515 14.51 3.32 11.10
CA LYS A 515 14.04 2.76 9.83
C LYS A 515 12.93 1.74 10.08
N THR A 516 11.80 1.93 9.42
CA THR A 516 10.67 0.98 9.44
C THR A 516 10.45 0.44 8.04
N VAL A 517 10.64 -0.87 7.85
CA VAL A 517 10.33 -1.55 6.60
C VAL A 517 8.94 -2.15 6.66
N VAL A 518 8.04 -1.64 5.85
CA VAL A 518 6.67 -2.14 5.71
C VAL A 518 6.61 -3.15 4.57
N LEU A 519 6.10 -4.33 4.87
CA LEU A 519 5.93 -5.42 3.92
C LEU A 519 4.50 -5.45 3.38
N GLY A 520 4.36 -5.24 2.07
CA GLY A 520 3.08 -5.19 1.37
C GLY A 520 2.55 -3.77 1.14
N GLY A 521 1.56 -3.66 0.24
CA GLY A 521 0.94 -2.38 -0.14
C GLY A 521 0.10 -1.75 0.96
N THR A 522 -0.42 -0.54 0.73
CA THR A 522 -1.25 0.20 1.70
C THR A 522 -2.57 -0.51 2.04
N ALA A 523 -3.08 -1.35 1.15
CA ALA A 523 -4.23 -2.23 1.42
C ALA A 523 -3.91 -3.35 2.43
N VAL A 524 -2.64 -3.72 2.57
CA VAL A 524 -2.16 -4.81 3.43
C VAL A 524 -1.69 -4.25 4.78
N VAL A 525 -0.90 -3.17 4.73
CA VAL A 525 -0.46 -2.39 5.89
C VAL A 525 -0.62 -0.90 5.54
N SER A 526 -1.64 -0.26 6.09
CA SER A 526 -1.96 1.14 5.83
C SER A 526 -0.84 2.08 6.29
N ASP A 527 -0.84 3.32 5.80
CA ASP A 527 0.12 4.33 6.26
C ASP A 527 -0.08 4.68 7.74
N SER A 528 -1.29 4.51 8.28
CA SER A 528 -1.53 4.69 9.71
C SER A 528 -0.85 3.57 10.52
N ALA A 529 -0.98 2.31 10.09
CA ALA A 529 -0.27 1.20 10.73
C ALA A 529 1.25 1.37 10.59
N ALA A 530 1.74 1.76 9.42
CA ALA A 530 3.16 2.04 9.17
C ALA A 530 3.73 3.14 10.08
N LYS A 531 2.92 4.15 10.42
CA LYS A 531 3.26 5.24 11.37
C LYS A 531 3.03 4.85 12.84
N ASN A 532 2.79 3.57 13.13
CA ASN A 532 2.51 3.06 14.46
C ASN A 532 1.26 3.68 15.13
N PHE A 533 0.23 4.01 14.35
CA PHE A 533 -1.03 4.52 14.91
C PHE A 533 -1.83 3.39 15.56
N GLY A 534 -2.35 3.63 16.76
CA GLY A 534 -3.10 2.65 17.54
C GLY A 534 -4.48 2.33 16.98
N CYS A 535 -4.96 1.15 17.32
CA CYS A 535 -6.34 0.73 17.03
C CYS A 535 -7.32 1.32 18.05
N LEU A 536 -8.32 2.08 17.59
CA LEU A 536 -9.41 2.52 18.47
C LEU A 536 -10.36 1.37 18.78
N ALA A 537 -10.48 1.01 20.05
CA ALA A 537 -11.67 0.33 20.54
C ALA A 537 -12.89 1.24 20.35
N SER A 538 -13.94 0.70 19.72
CA SER A 538 -15.14 1.46 19.31
C SER A 538 -16.38 0.56 19.28
N ALA A 539 -17.50 1.03 19.83
CA ALA A 539 -18.80 0.38 19.71
C ALA A 539 -19.64 0.96 18.55
N ALA A 540 -20.59 0.18 18.03
CA ALA A 540 -21.58 0.71 17.10
C ALA A 540 -22.56 1.64 17.85
N PRO A 541 -22.84 2.86 17.33
CA PRO A 541 -23.74 3.77 18.00
C PRO A 541 -25.19 3.29 17.94
N THR A 542 -25.99 3.69 18.92
CA THR A 542 -27.45 3.47 18.93
C THR A 542 -28.18 4.81 18.81
N ILE A 543 -29.42 4.78 18.35
CA ILE A 543 -30.29 5.97 18.25
C ILE A 543 -31.37 5.83 19.32
N SER A 544 -31.55 6.86 20.14
CA SER A 544 -32.74 7.01 21.00
C SER A 544 -33.65 8.13 20.51
N GLY A 545 -34.94 8.03 20.84
CA GLY A 545 -35.99 8.93 20.35
C GLY A 545 -36.93 8.22 19.38
N THR A 546 -38.09 8.82 19.14
CA THR A 546 -39.11 8.27 18.24
C THR A 546 -38.91 8.82 16.83
N ALA A 547 -38.83 7.95 15.83
CA ALA A 547 -38.72 8.35 14.43
C ALA A 547 -40.04 8.96 13.92
N LYS A 548 -40.21 10.25 14.16
CA LYS A 548 -41.43 11.00 13.86
C LYS A 548 -41.08 12.46 13.54
N VAL A 549 -41.70 13.05 12.53
CA VAL A 549 -41.51 14.46 12.18
C VAL A 549 -41.81 15.35 13.40
N GLY A 550 -40.89 16.28 13.69
CA GLY A 550 -40.91 17.15 14.86
C GLY A 550 -40.14 16.61 16.07
N ASN A 551 -39.87 15.30 16.13
CA ASN A 551 -39.13 14.71 17.24
C ASN A 551 -37.61 14.73 16.99
N ALA A 552 -36.85 14.88 18.07
CA ALA A 552 -35.40 14.72 18.07
C ALA A 552 -35.00 13.26 18.18
N LEU A 553 -34.02 12.86 17.37
CA LEU A 553 -33.26 11.63 17.52
C LEU A 553 -31.89 11.97 18.11
N THR A 554 -31.42 11.18 19.08
CA THR A 554 -30.12 11.38 19.74
C THR A 554 -29.23 10.17 19.58
N ALA A 555 -27.99 10.40 19.14
CA ALA A 555 -26.98 9.38 19.00
C ALA A 555 -26.31 9.05 20.34
N ARG A 556 -26.24 7.76 20.66
CA ARG A 556 -25.49 7.20 21.80
C ARG A 556 -24.29 6.45 21.27
N VAL A 557 -23.09 6.98 21.54
CA VAL A 557 -21.83 6.52 20.92
C VAL A 557 -21.35 5.15 21.39
N GLY A 558 -21.77 4.70 22.57
CA GLY A 558 -21.30 3.46 23.20
C GLY A 558 -19.89 3.59 23.79
N THR A 559 -19.23 2.47 24.07
CA THR A 559 -17.87 2.46 24.63
C THR A 559 -16.82 2.67 23.56
N TRP A 560 -15.92 3.63 23.79
CA TRP A 560 -14.76 3.92 22.95
C TRP A 560 -13.51 3.98 23.82
N THR A 561 -12.35 3.92 23.16
CA THR A 561 -11.05 4.20 23.81
C THR A 561 -11.12 5.54 24.55
N SER A 562 -10.68 5.58 25.81
CA SER A 562 -10.72 6.79 26.62
C SER A 562 -9.99 7.95 25.93
N GLY A 563 -10.57 9.16 26.00
CA GLY A 563 -10.07 10.37 25.34
C GLY A 563 -10.43 10.52 23.86
N THR A 564 -11.35 9.72 23.32
CA THR A 564 -11.79 9.84 21.91
C THR A 564 -12.75 11.02 21.72
N THR A 565 -12.49 11.84 20.71
CA THR A 565 -13.38 12.91 20.24
C THR A 565 -14.33 12.37 19.17
N HIS A 566 -15.57 12.88 19.10
CA HIS A 566 -16.60 12.34 18.21
C HIS A 566 -17.17 13.41 17.26
N ARG A 567 -17.38 13.03 16.00
CA ARG A 567 -18.15 13.79 15.01
C ARG A 567 -19.33 12.96 14.52
N PHE A 568 -20.46 13.60 14.24
CA PHE A 568 -21.69 12.94 13.83
C PHE A 568 -22.04 13.33 12.39
N GLN A 569 -22.69 12.42 11.68
CA GLN A 569 -23.38 12.71 10.42
C GLN A 569 -24.64 11.85 10.35
N TRP A 570 -25.80 12.48 10.20
CA TRP A 570 -27.07 11.79 10.04
C TRP A 570 -27.38 11.52 8.57
N TYR A 571 -28.07 10.41 8.30
CA TYR A 571 -28.44 9.97 6.97
C TYR A 571 -29.92 9.58 6.93
N ALA A 572 -30.58 9.81 5.79
CA ALA A 572 -31.92 9.33 5.50
C ALA A 572 -31.90 8.41 4.28
N ASN A 573 -32.31 7.15 4.42
CA ASN A 573 -32.17 6.11 3.39
C ASN A 573 -30.76 6.04 2.78
N GLY A 574 -29.72 6.23 3.59
CA GLY A 574 -28.32 6.18 3.16
C GLY A 574 -27.76 7.49 2.57
N ALA A 575 -28.60 8.48 2.24
CA ALA A 575 -28.17 9.79 1.79
C ALA A 575 -27.87 10.71 2.98
N ALA A 576 -26.73 11.43 2.95
CA ALA A 576 -26.34 12.35 4.02
C ALA A 576 -27.33 13.52 4.11
N ILE A 577 -27.76 13.85 5.33
CA ILE A 577 -28.61 15.02 5.59
C ILE A 577 -27.69 16.22 5.80
N SER A 578 -27.77 17.21 4.91
CA SER A 578 -26.93 18.42 4.97
C SER A 578 -27.09 19.14 6.31
N GLY A 579 -25.97 19.54 6.92
CA GLY A 579 -25.92 20.24 8.21
C GLY A 579 -26.24 19.39 9.45
N ALA A 580 -26.68 18.14 9.30
CA ALA A 580 -27.03 17.28 10.41
C ALA A 580 -25.78 16.60 11.01
N THR A 581 -24.96 17.40 11.72
CA THR A 581 -23.67 16.97 12.29
C THR A 581 -23.62 17.00 13.82
N GLY A 582 -24.72 17.39 14.48
CA GLY A 582 -24.87 17.34 15.92
C GLY A 582 -25.13 15.93 16.47
N GLN A 583 -24.89 15.75 17.76
CA GLN A 583 -25.23 14.50 18.47
C GLN A 583 -26.75 14.23 18.47
N SER A 584 -27.56 15.29 18.36
CA SER A 584 -29.01 15.21 18.21
C SER A 584 -29.43 15.81 16.87
N PHE A 585 -30.48 15.26 16.27
CA PHE A 585 -31.07 15.73 15.01
C PHE A 585 -32.60 15.72 15.09
N THR A 586 -33.21 16.88 14.84
CA THR A 586 -34.68 17.01 14.81
C THR A 586 -35.21 16.68 13.42
N LEU A 587 -36.13 15.72 13.36
CA LEU A 587 -36.71 15.23 12.11
C LEU A 587 -37.65 16.27 11.50
N THR A 588 -37.48 16.57 10.22
CA THR A 588 -38.35 17.47 9.47
C THR A 588 -39.27 16.69 8.54
N ALA A 589 -40.20 17.40 7.88
CA ALA A 589 -41.05 16.81 6.85
C ALA A 589 -40.25 16.11 5.73
N ALA A 590 -39.02 16.57 5.44
CA ALA A 590 -38.15 15.99 4.42
C ALA A 590 -37.68 14.56 4.74
N GLN A 591 -37.76 14.13 6.00
CA GLN A 591 -37.41 12.78 6.43
C GLN A 591 -38.61 11.83 6.53
N LYS A 592 -39.86 12.31 6.37
CA LYS A 592 -41.07 11.47 6.43
C LYS A 592 -40.95 10.23 5.53
N GLY A 593 -41.27 9.07 6.07
CA GLY A 593 -41.21 7.77 5.37
C GLY A 593 -39.80 7.20 5.17
N LYS A 594 -38.74 7.95 5.48
CA LYS A 594 -37.35 7.47 5.35
C LYS A 594 -36.89 6.80 6.65
N LYS A 595 -35.95 5.87 6.55
CA LYS A 595 -35.22 5.32 7.71
C LYS A 595 -33.98 6.16 7.97
N VAL A 596 -33.71 6.43 9.24
CA VAL A 596 -32.61 7.29 9.65
C VAL A 596 -31.49 6.47 10.26
N THR A 597 -30.24 6.80 9.94
CA THR A 597 -29.03 6.27 10.58
C THR A 597 -28.11 7.42 10.98
N VAL A 598 -27.20 7.15 11.92
CA VAL A 598 -26.11 8.07 12.27
C VAL A 598 -24.77 7.37 12.11
N ALA A 599 -23.81 8.07 11.49
CA ALA A 599 -22.41 7.70 11.53
C ALA A 599 -21.71 8.51 12.62
N VAL A 600 -20.96 7.83 13.48
CA VAL A 600 -20.09 8.43 14.49
C VAL A 600 -18.65 8.17 14.09
N THR A 601 -17.91 9.23 13.83
CA THR A 601 -16.47 9.20 13.54
C THR A 601 -15.71 9.59 14.80
N GLY A 602 -14.93 8.66 15.34
CA GLY A 602 -14.08 8.88 16.50
C GLY A 602 -12.62 9.13 16.13
N SER A 603 -12.01 10.15 16.72
CA SER A 603 -10.60 10.51 16.51
C SER A 603 -9.87 10.73 17.83
N LYS A 604 -8.65 10.23 17.92
CA LYS A 604 -7.71 10.41 19.05
C LYS A 604 -6.30 10.54 18.48
N SER A 605 -5.51 11.47 19.03
CA SER A 605 -4.13 11.68 18.58
C SER A 605 -3.32 10.38 18.66
N GLY A 606 -2.61 10.07 17.58
CA GLY A 606 -1.85 8.83 17.44
C GLY A 606 -2.70 7.57 17.23
N TYR A 607 -4.00 7.66 16.97
CA TYR A 607 -4.83 6.49 16.63
C TYR A 607 -5.46 6.65 15.25
N THR A 608 -5.71 5.53 14.58
CA THR A 608 -6.45 5.55 13.31
C THR A 608 -7.90 5.96 13.58
N THR A 609 -8.40 6.96 12.86
CA THR A 609 -9.80 7.40 12.94
C THR A 609 -10.74 6.28 12.51
N VAL A 610 -11.83 6.09 13.26
CA VAL A 610 -12.80 5.02 13.02
C VAL A 610 -14.20 5.60 12.89
N THR A 611 -14.93 5.18 11.85
CA THR A 611 -16.36 5.48 11.71
C THR A 611 -17.19 4.23 12.01
N ARG A 612 -18.25 4.40 12.81
CA ARG A 612 -19.26 3.37 13.09
C ARG A 612 -20.64 3.91 12.77
N ARG A 613 -21.47 3.08 12.14
CA ARG A 613 -22.87 3.42 11.80
C ARG A 613 -23.83 2.70 12.72
N SER A 614 -24.91 3.40 13.08
CA SER A 614 -26.01 2.80 13.84
C SER A 614 -26.82 1.84 12.98
N LYS A 615 -27.62 0.99 13.63
CA LYS A 615 -28.78 0.38 12.97
C LYS A 615 -29.76 1.49 12.53
N ALA A 616 -30.52 1.20 11.47
CA ALA A 616 -31.53 2.12 10.97
C ALA A 616 -32.75 2.16 11.90
N THR A 617 -33.37 3.34 12.03
CA THR A 617 -34.65 3.49 12.74
C THR A 617 -35.79 2.81 11.97
N ALA A 618 -36.97 2.74 12.61
CA ALA A 618 -38.23 2.62 11.87
C ALA A 618 -38.39 3.81 10.90
N ALA A 619 -39.26 3.65 9.89
CA ALA A 619 -39.57 4.74 8.97
C ALA A 619 -40.19 5.92 9.73
N VAL A 620 -39.76 7.14 9.41
CA VAL A 620 -40.19 8.35 10.11
C VAL A 620 -41.69 8.60 9.89
N ALA A 621 -42.45 8.54 10.98
CA ALA A 621 -43.88 8.80 10.98
C ALA A 621 -44.20 10.29 10.76
N ALA A 622 -45.40 10.59 10.24
CA ALA A 622 -45.91 11.97 10.16
C ALA A 622 -46.02 12.61 11.56
N PRO A 623 -46.05 13.95 11.66
CA PRO A 623 -46.36 14.60 12.94
C PRO A 623 -47.68 14.05 13.48
N ALA A 624 -47.87 14.05 14.81
CA ALA A 624 -49.23 13.89 15.33
C ALA A 624 -49.94 15.17 14.95
N VAL A 625 -50.70 15.12 13.86
CA VAL A 625 -51.84 16.00 13.75
C VAL A 625 -52.75 15.50 14.87
N ALA A 626 -52.95 16.31 15.92
CA ALA A 626 -54.09 16.06 16.79
C ALA A 626 -55.28 15.89 15.85
N PRO A 627 -56.01 14.75 15.86
CA PRO A 627 -57.17 14.64 14.99
C PRO A 627 -58.00 15.89 15.26
N LYS A 628 -58.15 16.75 14.25
CA LYS A 628 -59.06 17.89 14.40
C LYS A 628 -60.39 17.22 14.71
N PRO A 629 -61.01 17.51 15.86
CA PRO A 629 -62.26 16.87 16.18
C PRO A 629 -63.21 17.19 15.03
N ASP A 630 -63.89 16.16 14.52
CA ASP A 630 -64.81 16.30 13.40
C ASP A 630 -65.95 17.28 13.69
N ARG A 631 -66.08 17.68 14.95
CA ARG A 631 -67.03 18.60 15.54
C ARG A 631 -66.29 19.61 16.44
N THR A 632 -66.53 20.90 16.25
CA THR A 632 -66.05 21.97 17.14
C THR A 632 -67.11 23.04 17.32
N THR A 633 -67.04 23.83 18.39
CA THR A 633 -67.95 24.96 18.61
C THR A 633 -67.64 26.13 17.63
N PRO A 634 -68.64 26.82 17.07
CA PRO A 634 -68.45 28.03 16.27
C PRO A 634 -67.75 29.16 17.04
N ILE A 635 -66.97 29.98 16.33
CA ILE A 635 -66.28 31.15 16.89
C ILE A 635 -67.29 32.27 17.21
N SER A 636 -68.39 32.36 16.44
CA SER A 636 -69.47 33.32 16.67
C SER A 636 -70.80 32.80 16.09
N LYS A 637 -71.89 33.56 16.29
CA LYS A 637 -73.24 33.24 15.77
C LYS A 637 -73.25 32.84 14.29
N ASN A 638 -72.27 33.23 13.45
CA ASN A 638 -72.23 32.89 12.02
C ASN A 638 -70.88 32.41 11.46
N THR A 639 -69.84 32.21 12.28
CA THR A 639 -68.50 31.89 11.74
C THR A 639 -67.94 30.59 12.30
N CYS A 640 -67.51 29.72 11.40
CA CYS A 640 -66.69 28.57 11.72
C CYS A 640 -65.21 28.86 11.51
N PRO A 641 -64.30 28.22 12.27
CA PRO A 641 -62.88 28.30 11.97
C PRO A 641 -62.60 27.80 10.56
N SER A 642 -61.58 28.37 9.90
CA SER A 642 -61.17 28.01 8.53
C SER A 642 -60.86 26.53 8.34
N TRP A 643 -60.58 25.80 9.42
CA TRP A 643 -60.30 24.37 9.41
C TRP A 643 -61.51 23.46 9.63
N ALA A 644 -62.68 24.01 9.94
CA ALA A 644 -63.96 23.30 9.99
C ALA A 644 -65.06 24.18 9.36
N PRO A 645 -64.94 24.53 8.06
CA PRO A 645 -65.72 25.61 7.45
C PRO A 645 -67.21 25.30 7.32
N ILE A 646 -67.60 24.04 7.52
CA ILE A 646 -68.98 23.62 7.34
C ILE A 646 -69.74 23.91 8.62
N LYS A 647 -70.38 25.07 8.61
CA LYS A 647 -71.46 25.38 9.54
C LYS A 647 -72.72 24.74 9.01
N GLY A 648 -73.42 23.94 9.82
CA GLY A 648 -74.86 23.87 9.57
C GLY A 648 -75.37 25.25 9.93
N ASN A 649 -75.93 26.09 9.06
CA ASN A 649 -76.75 27.27 9.41
C ASN A 649 -77.52 27.74 8.17
N GLU A 650 -78.40 28.73 8.37
CA GLU A 650 -79.41 29.19 7.42
C GLU A 650 -78.88 29.59 6.02
N SER A 651 -77.60 29.99 5.90
CA SER A 651 -77.03 30.46 4.62
C SER A 651 -76.37 29.36 3.77
N SER A 652 -76.15 28.14 4.30
CA SER A 652 -75.42 27.06 3.61
C SER A 652 -76.26 25.85 3.17
N MET A 653 -77.57 25.84 3.47
CA MET A 653 -78.57 24.83 3.01
C MET A 653 -78.29 23.34 3.34
N ILE A 654 -77.79 23.00 4.54
CA ILE A 654 -77.67 21.60 5.00
C ILE A 654 -78.36 21.38 6.37
N TYR A 655 -79.58 20.81 6.42
CA TYR A 655 -80.23 20.17 7.61
C TYR A 655 -81.29 19.11 7.19
N HIS A 656 -81.71 18.02 7.89
CA HIS A 656 -81.76 17.52 9.31
C HIS A 656 -81.54 15.98 9.39
N VAL A 657 -81.66 15.25 10.55
CA VAL A 657 -82.91 14.60 11.10
C VAL A 657 -82.76 14.17 12.60
N LYS A 658 -83.79 14.04 13.47
CA LYS A 658 -85.22 13.71 13.25
C LYS A 658 -86.13 14.32 14.35
N GLY A 659 -87.21 15.03 13.98
CA GLY A 659 -88.33 15.27 14.93
C GLY A 659 -89.36 16.39 14.72
N GLY A 660 -89.26 17.35 13.79
CA GLY A 660 -90.31 18.38 13.74
C GLY A 660 -90.33 19.31 12.53
N GLN A 661 -91.54 19.82 12.22
CA GLN A 661 -91.84 20.82 11.18
C GLN A 661 -91.38 22.24 11.55
N TYR A 662 -90.80 22.44 12.74
CA TYR A 662 -90.28 23.70 13.23
C TYR A 662 -89.15 23.43 14.25
N TYR A 663 -87.91 23.24 13.79
CA TYR A 663 -86.72 23.43 14.66
C TYR A 663 -86.34 24.92 14.70
N ASP A 664 -87.36 25.76 14.72
CA ASP A 664 -87.25 27.19 14.59
C ASP A 664 -86.78 27.73 15.94
N ARG A 665 -85.48 28.04 15.99
CA ARG A 665 -84.76 28.93 16.92
C ARG A 665 -83.45 28.31 17.43
N THR A 666 -82.46 28.07 16.58
CA THR A 666 -81.11 27.77 17.11
C THR A 666 -79.97 28.26 16.25
N ASN A 667 -79.03 28.94 16.92
CA ASN A 667 -77.64 28.96 16.52
C ASN A 667 -77.15 27.51 16.40
N PRO A 668 -76.55 27.14 15.28
CA PRO A 668 -75.99 25.80 15.17
C PRO A 668 -74.73 25.75 16.00
N GLU A 669 -74.69 24.82 16.94
CA GLU A 669 -73.69 24.81 18.00
C GLU A 669 -72.36 24.17 17.54
N GLU A 670 -72.28 23.75 16.27
CA GLU A 670 -71.20 22.90 15.77
C GLU A 670 -70.75 23.25 14.35
N CYS A 671 -69.45 23.11 14.14
CA CYS A 671 -68.74 23.23 12.88
C CYS A 671 -68.06 21.90 12.55
N PHE A 672 -68.12 21.49 11.29
CA PHE A 672 -67.60 20.22 10.81
C PHE A 672 -66.47 20.40 9.79
N THR A 673 -65.51 19.48 9.82
CA THR A 673 -64.36 19.46 8.91
C THR A 673 -64.74 19.02 7.49
N THR A 674 -65.77 18.17 7.35
CA THR A 674 -66.28 17.68 6.06
C THR A 674 -67.80 17.46 6.09
N GLN A 675 -68.44 17.45 4.91
CA GLN A 675 -69.86 17.14 4.79
C GLN A 675 -70.17 15.69 5.19
N ALA A 676 -69.22 14.78 4.97
CA ALA A 676 -69.33 13.38 5.40
C ALA A 676 -69.38 13.26 6.93
N ALA A 677 -68.57 14.04 7.66
CA ALA A 677 -68.60 14.11 9.12
C ALA A 677 -69.94 14.64 9.65
N ALA A 678 -70.47 15.71 9.03
CA ALA A 678 -71.81 16.21 9.36
C ALA A 678 -72.88 15.12 9.13
N ARG A 679 -72.78 14.36 8.03
CA ARG A 679 -73.71 13.26 7.74
C ARG A 679 -73.63 12.11 8.73
N ALA A 680 -72.42 11.73 9.14
CA ALA A 680 -72.22 10.70 10.16
C ALA A 680 -72.77 11.13 11.54
N ALA A 681 -72.76 12.43 11.83
CA ALA A 681 -73.34 13.01 13.05
C ALA A 681 -74.87 13.21 12.99
N GLY A 682 -75.55 12.76 11.93
CA GLY A 682 -77.01 12.80 11.81
C GLY A 682 -77.58 13.96 11.00
N TYR A 683 -76.74 14.82 10.43
CA TYR A 683 -77.15 15.95 9.58
C TYR A 683 -77.32 15.49 8.12
N ARG A 684 -78.21 16.10 7.32
CA ARG A 684 -78.33 15.82 5.88
C ARG A 684 -78.47 17.11 5.10
N ALA A 685 -78.12 17.09 3.81
CA ALA A 685 -78.39 18.21 2.92
C ALA A 685 -79.89 18.35 2.68
N SER A 686 -80.38 19.59 2.58
CA SER A 686 -81.79 19.84 2.23
C SER A 686 -82.06 19.30 0.82
N MET A 687 -83.18 18.58 0.61
CA MET A 687 -83.61 18.10 -0.71
C MET A 687 -84.56 19.08 -1.40
N ARG A 688 -84.18 20.35 -1.47
CA ARG A 688 -84.86 21.35 -2.31
C ARG A 688 -83.86 22.06 -3.18
#